data_AF-A0A182WJG3-F1
#
_entry.id   AF-A0A182WJG3-F1
#
_cell.length_a   1.000
_cell.length_b   1.000
_cell.length_c   1.000
_cell.angle_alpha   90.00
_cell.angle_beta   90.00
_cell.angle_gamma   90.00
#
_symmetry.space_group_name_H-M   'P 1'
#
loop_
_entity.id
_entity.type
_entity.pdbx_description
1 polymer ?
#
loop_
_entity_poly.entity_id
_entity_poly.type
_entity_poly.pdbx_seq_one_letter_code
_entity_poly.pdbx_strand_id
1 'polypeptide(L)'
;MTVTYSVEKCPDKFDEYRCSLPEQYRKLAAEQLREDDLIRKQAIDQMRQWIAKHPYIRRCRTDSVFLLRFLRQRKFSIPKACEMLERYLALRQTFPHWFQKLDPFDKTMMALGDEDVFHVLGFDAKGQIVILIKSRNFRVDKYDLVDLIRFLHMNMEILSCDELVQVAGVVLVVDCYEASMAHFTLFRLSEMRNIGPYINHLLPIRCREIHVIRLPKVAASIVDLLFTYVSPKLKHRFFFHKTINEAVSYLGKTLLPTEYTEEHEEPKALTHVYSKRIRESREELQLLDQMEIDVAKFSSVWSQTGCAPGERSTMARAQTFFPCVGHSGTEELAVQLEEIAATELREDDKLREQALSAMREWIRQNGRLHRCRTDDRFLLRFLRVKKFSVPRACEMLERYLTMRQTYPRWFSRLDPEHPDLVAVLDACCMLPIGRDPTSGRIVIFGVVRNFDAHRYNSDTMIRLNMLVAEALLDEEANQIAGFTHIFDNGGMTMSHVTCWTLDNLAGYLRSVINCVPVRLKENHFVGVPTFAAQISKYCLSFASEKLRSRIHCHSTVEELRAKVSPELLPLEYGGKGPSIKALNERFREFLRLKRTTLIELDDMEIDLKDPREAAVHEDVGEVVADVCERCVITSKMPSDDDVLIPAPNLDKAPARYDNEIDELDAHCQQLARDFLRENPSLREQSLAQLRDWIVKHPSIKRCRTDARFLLRFLRTKKYSFINASTMLERYLACRVVHPHWFKRLDIEDQEMCDLVEAGFLYPVLEKDARGRTVIFGDAGTLDPKVYTVGHGSRMHMLVGETLYDDASVQCAGFVLVYDLSGITMGMLGLVTLNDIRDLATYLNNAVPMRIQELHFVNTPSLALKIANYTLALMNEKLRNRIMCHRSWEDLHKKVDKRLIPQEYGGVIPKDVHIAAFKKRCHIYRPQLLALDEMDYEVGRDLDSCKKSHVAEIETGTIGSFRKLQLD
;
A
#
# COMPACT_ATOMS: atom_id res chain seq x y z
N MET A 1 17.49 -35.47 37.83
CA MET A 1 17.10 -34.17 38.43
C MET A 1 15.69 -33.90 38.00
N THR A 2 14.75 -33.90 38.93
CA THR A 2 13.36 -33.48 38.69
C THR A 2 13.38 -32.01 38.30
N VAL A 3 13.06 -31.71 37.04
CA VAL A 3 12.99 -30.33 36.54
C VAL A 3 11.79 -29.67 37.20
N THR A 4 12.04 -28.69 38.07
CA THR A 4 10.97 -27.92 38.70
C THR A 4 10.50 -26.85 37.72
N TYR A 5 9.32 -27.04 37.14
CA TYR A 5 8.74 -26.08 36.21
C TYR A 5 8.06 -24.93 36.98
N SER A 6 8.22 -23.70 36.50
CA SER A 6 7.61 -22.49 37.09
C SER A 6 6.92 -21.67 36.00
N VAL A 7 5.87 -20.96 36.40
CA VAL A 7 5.18 -19.94 35.58
C VAL A 7 5.50 -18.53 36.05
N GLU A 8 6.46 -18.40 36.96
CA GLU A 8 7.00 -17.10 37.35
C GLU A 8 7.68 -16.46 36.15
N LYS A 9 7.30 -15.21 35.90
CA LYS A 9 7.73 -14.45 34.74
C LYS A 9 9.22 -14.10 34.76
N CYS A 10 9.79 -13.98 35.96
CA CYS A 10 11.18 -13.64 36.25
C CYS A 10 11.67 -14.43 37.47
N PRO A 11 11.90 -15.75 37.35
CA PRO A 11 12.41 -16.54 38.45
C PRO A 11 13.83 -16.08 38.83
N ASP A 12 14.21 -16.26 40.10
CA ASP A 12 15.55 -15.93 40.61
C ASP A 12 16.68 -16.57 39.79
N LYS A 13 16.40 -17.75 39.19
CA LYS A 13 17.33 -18.45 38.32
C LYS A 13 16.59 -19.15 37.18
N PHE A 14 17.03 -18.87 35.94
CA PHE A 14 16.60 -19.59 34.75
C PHE A 14 17.33 -20.94 34.59
N ASP A 15 16.73 -21.87 33.86
CA ASP A 15 17.37 -23.14 33.49
C ASP A 15 18.56 -22.94 32.53
N GLU A 16 19.60 -23.76 32.71
CA GLU A 16 20.75 -23.81 31.82
C GLU A 16 20.46 -24.79 30.68
N TYR A 17 20.24 -24.26 29.47
CA TYR A 17 19.97 -25.08 28.31
C TYR A 17 21.24 -25.66 27.69
N ARG A 18 21.20 -26.97 27.39
CA ARG A 18 22.22 -27.66 26.60
C ARG A 18 21.56 -28.41 25.45
N CYS A 19 22.08 -28.23 24.24
CA CYS A 19 21.53 -28.81 23.02
C CYS A 19 21.63 -30.34 23.05
N SER A 20 20.48 -31.01 23.16
CA SER A 20 20.37 -32.47 23.15
C SER A 20 20.26 -33.08 21.74
N LEU A 21 20.13 -32.24 20.71
CA LEU A 21 19.91 -32.68 19.33
C LEU A 21 21.11 -33.48 18.78
N PRO A 22 20.89 -34.65 18.16
CA PRO A 22 21.90 -35.35 17.37
C PRO A 22 22.35 -34.54 16.16
N GLU A 23 23.54 -34.85 15.64
CA GLU A 23 24.19 -34.08 14.56
C GLU A 23 23.31 -33.89 13.31
N GLN A 24 22.59 -34.93 12.90
CA GLN A 24 21.66 -34.85 11.77
C GLN A 24 20.57 -33.78 11.97
N TYR A 25 20.01 -33.68 13.19
CA TYR A 25 18.98 -32.71 13.51
C TYR A 25 19.55 -31.31 13.72
N ARG A 26 20.81 -31.19 14.17
CA ARG A 26 21.51 -29.90 14.23
C ARG A 26 21.71 -29.31 12.83
N LYS A 27 22.14 -30.12 11.86
CA LYS A 27 22.24 -29.70 10.45
C LYS A 27 20.88 -29.28 9.90
N LEU A 28 19.84 -30.07 10.15
CA LEU A 28 18.46 -29.75 9.76
C LEU A 28 17.98 -28.42 10.36
N ALA A 29 18.29 -28.16 11.63
CA ALA A 29 17.96 -26.91 12.30
C ALA A 29 18.73 -25.71 11.71
N ALA A 30 20.04 -25.86 11.46
CA ALA A 30 20.86 -24.84 10.84
C ALA A 30 20.33 -24.44 9.44
N GLU A 31 20.05 -25.43 8.59
CA GLU A 31 19.59 -25.19 7.22
C GLU A 31 18.17 -24.61 7.14
N GLN A 32 17.23 -25.18 7.91
CA GLN A 32 15.82 -24.83 7.77
C GLN A 32 15.33 -23.73 8.71
N LEU A 33 15.97 -23.60 9.87
CA LEU A 33 15.59 -22.68 10.94
C LEU A 33 16.62 -21.57 11.17
N ARG A 34 17.82 -21.66 10.58
CA ARG A 34 18.96 -20.78 10.87
C ARG A 34 19.34 -20.83 12.35
N GLU A 35 19.29 -22.03 12.92
CA GLU A 35 19.58 -22.28 14.33
C GLU A 35 21.04 -22.70 14.52
N ASP A 36 21.75 -22.00 15.39
CA ASP A 36 23.02 -22.42 15.99
C ASP A 36 22.99 -22.18 17.51
N ASP A 37 24.05 -22.59 18.21
CA ASP A 37 24.11 -22.49 19.68
C ASP A 37 24.06 -21.04 20.19
N LEU A 38 24.65 -20.09 19.45
CA LEU A 38 24.67 -18.68 19.82
C LEU A 38 23.28 -18.05 19.63
N ILE A 39 22.68 -18.24 18.46
CA ILE A 39 21.34 -17.77 18.13
C ILE A 39 20.33 -18.31 19.13
N ARG A 40 20.45 -19.60 19.50
CA ARG A 40 19.56 -20.22 20.47
C ARG A 40 19.61 -19.51 21.82
N LYS A 41 20.82 -19.33 22.36
CA LYS A 41 21.03 -18.66 23.64
C LYS A 41 20.49 -17.23 23.61
N GLN A 42 20.88 -16.44 22.60
CA GLN A 42 20.44 -15.05 22.46
C GLN A 42 18.93 -14.92 22.31
N ALA A 43 18.29 -15.78 21.52
CA ALA A 43 16.86 -15.73 21.28
C ALA A 43 16.04 -16.12 22.52
N ILE A 44 16.49 -17.13 23.28
CA ILE A 44 15.88 -17.48 24.58
C ILE A 44 15.97 -16.29 25.54
N ASP A 45 17.15 -15.66 25.67
CA ASP A 45 17.35 -14.54 26.58
C ASP A 45 16.50 -13.32 26.20
N GLN A 46 16.43 -13.00 24.90
CA GLN A 46 15.57 -11.92 24.41
C GLN A 46 14.08 -12.20 24.65
N MET A 47 13.64 -13.44 24.45
CA MET A 47 12.25 -13.82 24.67
C MET A 47 11.91 -13.78 26.17
N ARG A 48 12.82 -14.20 27.06
CA ARG A 48 12.69 -14.04 28.52
C ARG A 48 12.61 -12.57 28.93
N GLN A 49 13.47 -11.71 28.40
CA GLN A 49 13.43 -10.26 28.67
C GLN A 49 12.15 -9.60 28.16
N TRP A 50 11.68 -10.01 26.98
CA TRP A 50 10.40 -9.54 26.45
C TRP A 50 9.24 -9.99 27.33
N ILE A 51 9.20 -11.27 27.72
CA ILE A 51 8.19 -11.80 28.66
C ILE A 51 8.22 -10.95 29.92
N ALA A 52 9.38 -10.79 30.58
CA ALA A 52 9.57 -10.00 31.80
C ALA A 52 8.96 -8.59 31.73
N LYS A 53 9.19 -7.87 30.62
CA LYS A 53 8.70 -6.51 30.40
C LYS A 53 7.26 -6.45 29.90
N HIS A 54 6.65 -7.58 29.51
CA HIS A 54 5.36 -7.57 28.84
C HIS A 54 4.23 -7.14 29.79
N PRO A 55 3.47 -6.07 29.49
CA PRO A 55 2.54 -5.47 30.45
C PRO A 55 1.32 -6.36 30.77
N TYR A 56 0.97 -7.30 29.88
CA TYR A 56 -0.25 -8.11 30.02
C TYR A 56 0.01 -9.56 30.42
N ILE A 57 1.24 -10.06 30.25
CA ILE A 57 1.57 -11.42 30.68
C ILE A 57 1.79 -11.40 32.19
N ARG A 58 0.93 -12.13 32.91
CA ARG A 58 0.95 -12.24 34.37
C ARG A 58 1.77 -13.45 34.80
N ARG A 59 1.53 -14.61 34.19
CA ARG A 59 2.22 -15.87 34.48
C ARG A 59 2.52 -16.62 33.19
N CYS A 60 3.76 -17.03 32.97
CA CYS A 60 4.17 -17.73 31.77
C CYS A 60 5.39 -18.60 32.06
N ARG A 61 5.42 -19.81 31.48
CA ARG A 61 6.64 -20.62 31.48
C ARG A 61 7.75 -19.92 30.71
N THR A 62 8.95 -19.95 31.27
CA THR A 62 10.16 -19.33 30.67
C THR A 62 11.33 -20.31 30.54
N ASP A 63 11.06 -21.60 30.70
CA ASP A 63 12.06 -22.66 30.51
C ASP A 63 12.46 -22.78 29.04
N SER A 64 13.72 -23.13 28.79
CA SER A 64 14.31 -23.05 27.45
C SER A 64 13.61 -23.95 26.44
N VAL A 65 13.28 -25.19 26.83
CA VAL A 65 12.61 -26.15 25.94
C VAL A 65 11.21 -25.69 25.56
N PHE A 66 10.48 -25.05 26.47
CA PHE A 66 9.19 -24.42 26.18
C PHE A 66 9.33 -23.24 25.19
N LEU A 67 10.23 -22.29 25.46
CA LEU A 67 10.41 -21.12 24.59
C LEU A 67 10.92 -21.51 23.19
N LEU A 68 11.74 -22.54 23.09
CA LEU A 68 12.25 -23.04 21.82
C LEU A 68 11.16 -23.54 20.88
N ARG A 69 10.02 -24.02 21.39
CA ARG A 69 8.87 -24.42 20.56
C ARG A 69 8.43 -23.27 19.66
N PHE A 70 8.27 -22.09 20.24
CA PHE A 70 7.83 -20.87 19.54
C PHE A 70 8.92 -20.34 18.62
N LEU A 71 10.17 -20.29 19.10
CA LEU A 71 11.31 -19.82 18.32
C LEU A 71 11.54 -20.69 17.07
N ARG A 72 11.59 -22.02 17.23
CA ARG A 72 11.79 -22.98 16.12
C ARG A 72 10.64 -22.93 15.14
N GLN A 73 9.39 -22.90 15.62
CA GLN A 73 8.21 -22.76 14.75
C GLN A 73 8.25 -21.48 13.90
N ARG A 74 8.79 -20.39 14.45
CA ARG A 74 8.93 -19.09 13.77
C ARG A 74 10.32 -18.84 13.20
N LYS A 75 11.14 -19.89 13.02
CA LYS A 75 12.48 -19.83 12.43
C LYS A 75 13.35 -18.73 13.05
N PHE A 76 13.35 -18.67 14.38
CA PHE A 76 14.08 -17.71 15.20
C PHE A 76 13.74 -16.23 14.93
N SER A 77 12.58 -15.93 14.32
CA SER A 77 12.03 -14.58 14.30
C SER A 77 11.42 -14.24 15.65
N ILE A 78 12.18 -13.55 16.50
CA ILE A 78 11.80 -13.23 17.88
C ILE A 78 10.46 -12.50 17.96
N PRO A 79 10.17 -11.43 17.19
CA PRO A 79 8.86 -10.76 17.26
C PRO A 79 7.68 -11.70 16.96
N LYS A 80 7.84 -12.59 15.97
CA LYS A 80 6.80 -13.55 15.59
C LYS A 80 6.64 -14.68 16.62
N ALA A 81 7.73 -15.07 17.29
CA ALA A 81 7.69 -16.05 18.36
C ALA A 81 6.99 -15.48 19.61
N CYS A 82 7.28 -14.22 19.96
CA CYS A 82 6.60 -13.48 21.01
C CYS A 82 5.10 -13.34 20.74
N GLU A 83 4.73 -12.90 19.54
CA GLU A 83 3.34 -12.81 19.09
C GLU A 83 2.63 -14.18 19.15
N MET A 84 3.31 -15.26 18.75
CA MET A 84 2.75 -16.60 18.81
C MET A 84 2.54 -17.09 20.26
N LEU A 85 3.47 -16.78 21.17
CA LEU A 85 3.33 -17.09 22.59
C LEU A 85 2.15 -16.32 23.21
N GLU A 86 2.01 -15.03 22.90
CA GLU A 86 0.90 -14.20 23.36
C GLU A 86 -0.47 -14.78 22.93
N ARG A 87 -0.60 -15.17 21.65
CA ARG A 87 -1.80 -15.83 21.12
C ARG A 87 -2.07 -17.17 21.77
N TYR A 88 -1.02 -17.97 22.00
CA TYR A 88 -1.12 -19.27 22.67
C TYR A 88 -1.68 -19.12 24.10
N LEU A 89 -1.15 -18.17 24.88
CA LEU A 89 -1.64 -17.89 26.25
C LEU A 89 -3.12 -17.46 26.24
N ALA A 90 -3.48 -16.54 25.35
CA ALA A 90 -4.84 -16.02 25.26
C ALA A 90 -5.86 -17.09 24.83
N LEU A 91 -5.49 -17.97 23.88
CA LEU A 91 -6.35 -19.07 23.43
C LEU A 91 -6.66 -20.06 24.55
N ARG A 92 -5.64 -20.42 25.35
CA ARG A 92 -5.80 -21.31 26.50
C ARG A 92 -6.78 -20.77 27.54
N GLN A 93 -6.81 -19.45 27.74
CA GLN A 93 -7.75 -18.81 28.67
C GLN A 93 -9.13 -18.54 28.06
N THR A 94 -9.22 -18.31 26.76
CA THR A 94 -10.49 -18.02 26.06
C THR A 94 -11.32 -19.29 25.86
N PHE A 95 -10.66 -20.42 25.58
CA PHE A 95 -11.32 -21.71 25.33
C PHE A 95 -10.87 -22.78 26.36
N PRO A 96 -11.16 -22.58 27.65
CA PRO A 96 -10.66 -23.45 28.71
C PRO A 96 -11.13 -24.91 28.57
N HIS A 97 -12.31 -25.14 27.99
CA HIS A 97 -12.87 -26.48 27.78
C HIS A 97 -12.03 -27.32 26.79
N TRP A 98 -11.28 -26.71 25.88
CA TRP A 98 -10.38 -27.43 24.96
C TRP A 98 -8.96 -27.58 25.47
N PHE A 99 -8.46 -26.58 26.21
CA PHE A 99 -7.03 -26.46 26.47
C PHE A 99 -6.62 -26.62 27.94
N GLN A 100 -7.57 -26.55 28.88
CA GLN A 100 -7.30 -26.70 30.31
C GLN A 100 -7.74 -28.08 30.82
N LYS A 101 -7.32 -28.43 32.05
CA LYS A 101 -7.59 -29.71 32.69
C LYS A 101 -7.09 -30.90 31.87
N LEU A 102 -5.88 -30.75 31.32
CA LEU A 102 -5.16 -31.80 30.61
C LEU A 102 -4.60 -32.79 31.63
N ASP A 103 -5.43 -33.73 32.10
CA ASP A 103 -5.01 -34.75 33.07
C ASP A 103 -5.02 -36.15 32.41
N PRO A 104 -3.86 -36.83 32.30
CA PRO A 104 -3.80 -38.18 31.74
C PRO A 104 -4.51 -39.24 32.58
N PHE A 105 -4.89 -38.92 33.82
CA PHE A 105 -5.67 -39.80 34.69
C PHE A 105 -7.16 -39.43 34.73
N ASP A 106 -7.60 -38.46 33.92
CA ASP A 106 -9.01 -38.22 33.69
C ASP A 106 -9.65 -39.46 33.03
N LYS A 107 -10.85 -39.83 33.49
CA LYS A 107 -11.52 -41.07 33.04
C LYS A 107 -11.71 -41.10 31.52
N THR A 108 -12.05 -39.96 30.91
CA THR A 108 -12.26 -39.86 29.47
C THR A 108 -10.95 -39.93 28.70
N MET A 109 -9.89 -39.26 29.17
CA MET A 109 -8.57 -39.30 28.53
C MET A 109 -7.95 -40.70 28.58
N MET A 110 -8.08 -41.41 29.70
CA MET A 110 -7.65 -42.81 29.81
C MET A 110 -8.43 -43.71 28.86
N ALA A 111 -9.76 -43.59 28.83
CA ALA A 111 -10.58 -44.42 27.96
C ALA A 111 -10.31 -44.19 26.47
N LEU A 112 -10.05 -42.95 26.04
CA LEU A 112 -9.63 -42.64 24.66
C LEU A 112 -8.24 -43.19 24.32
N GLY A 113 -7.34 -43.25 25.32
CA GLY A 113 -6.04 -43.90 25.20
C GLY A 113 -6.16 -45.42 25.06
N ASP A 114 -7.01 -46.05 25.88
CA ASP A 114 -7.26 -47.50 25.87
C ASP A 114 -8.04 -47.95 24.61
N GLU A 115 -8.84 -47.05 24.02
CA GLU A 115 -9.52 -47.28 22.73
C GLU A 115 -8.60 -47.09 21.51
N ASP A 116 -7.30 -46.79 21.72
CA ASP A 116 -6.29 -46.73 20.64
C ASP A 116 -6.65 -45.73 19.52
N VAL A 117 -7.14 -44.54 19.89
CA VAL A 117 -7.51 -43.50 18.91
C VAL A 117 -6.27 -42.82 18.28
N PHE A 118 -5.17 -42.71 19.03
CA PHE A 118 -3.97 -41.95 18.67
C PHE A 118 -2.70 -42.78 18.88
N HIS A 119 -1.92 -42.99 17.82
CA HIS A 119 -0.69 -43.77 17.84
C HIS A 119 0.50 -42.93 17.39
N VAL A 120 1.62 -43.06 18.10
CA VAL A 120 2.90 -42.47 17.70
C VAL A 120 3.73 -43.58 17.06
N LEU A 121 3.86 -43.57 15.73
CA LEU A 121 4.46 -44.68 14.99
C LEU A 121 5.99 -44.67 15.05
N GLY A 122 6.61 -43.50 15.01
CA GLY A 122 8.07 -43.34 15.00
C GLY A 122 8.52 -42.18 14.13
N PHE A 123 9.81 -42.12 13.81
CA PHE A 123 10.38 -41.10 12.93
C PHE A 123 10.58 -41.66 11.52
N ASP A 124 10.12 -40.92 10.50
CA ASP A 124 10.31 -41.27 9.09
C ASP A 124 11.77 -41.11 8.63
N ALA A 125 12.05 -41.49 7.39
CA ALA A 125 13.39 -41.35 6.79
C ALA A 125 13.89 -39.89 6.72
N LYS A 126 12.97 -38.90 6.78
CA LYS A 126 13.28 -37.47 6.83
C LYS A 126 13.47 -36.97 8.28
N GLY A 127 13.35 -37.83 9.28
CA GLY A 127 13.45 -37.53 10.71
C GLY A 127 12.18 -36.91 11.31
N GLN A 128 11.04 -36.95 10.63
CA GLN A 128 9.76 -36.37 11.08
C GLN A 128 8.98 -37.39 11.90
N ILE A 129 8.35 -36.98 13.00
CA ILE A 129 7.52 -37.91 13.79
C ILE A 129 6.21 -38.18 13.05
N VAL A 130 5.86 -39.45 12.89
CA VAL A 130 4.63 -39.91 12.23
C VAL A 130 3.60 -40.31 13.28
N ILE A 131 2.41 -39.75 13.16
CA ILE A 131 1.28 -39.97 14.08
C ILE A 131 0.12 -40.54 13.27
N LEU A 132 -0.49 -41.62 13.76
CA LEU A 132 -1.67 -42.24 13.17
C LEU A 132 -2.89 -42.02 14.07
N ILE A 133 -3.96 -41.46 13.50
CA ILE A 133 -5.28 -41.33 14.11
C ILE A 133 -6.23 -42.30 13.41
N LYS A 134 -6.84 -43.20 14.17
CA LYS A 134 -7.82 -44.17 13.66
C LYS A 134 -9.23 -43.68 13.95
N SER A 135 -9.92 -43.21 12.92
CA SER A 135 -11.26 -42.64 13.09
C SER A 135 -12.27 -43.67 13.63
N ARG A 136 -12.19 -44.94 13.18
CA ARG A 136 -13.09 -46.03 13.62
C ARG A 136 -13.08 -46.26 15.14
N ASN A 137 -11.94 -45.99 15.78
CA ASN A 137 -11.74 -46.24 17.19
C ASN A 137 -12.37 -45.14 18.05
N PHE A 138 -12.72 -43.99 17.46
CA PHE A 138 -13.36 -42.90 18.17
C PHE A 138 -14.89 -43.07 18.20
N ARG A 139 -15.42 -43.51 19.34
CA ARG A 139 -16.86 -43.74 19.51
C ARG A 139 -17.67 -42.46 19.71
N VAL A 140 -18.26 -41.98 18.63
CA VAL A 140 -19.10 -40.77 18.54
C VAL A 140 -20.39 -40.82 19.38
N ASP A 141 -20.82 -41.99 19.83
CA ASP A 141 -21.95 -42.19 20.74
C ASP A 141 -21.56 -41.95 22.21
N LYS A 142 -20.27 -42.05 22.54
CA LYS A 142 -19.74 -41.94 23.90
C LYS A 142 -18.99 -40.63 24.14
N TYR A 143 -18.31 -40.11 23.13
CA TYR A 143 -17.44 -38.94 23.22
C TYR A 143 -17.87 -37.84 22.27
N ASP A 144 -17.64 -36.60 22.66
CA ASP A 144 -17.90 -35.44 21.84
C ASP A 144 -16.62 -34.83 21.25
N LEU A 145 -16.77 -33.72 20.52
CA LEU A 145 -15.65 -33.02 19.92
C LEU A 145 -14.69 -32.44 20.97
N VAL A 146 -15.19 -32.00 22.12
CA VAL A 146 -14.37 -31.40 23.19
C VAL A 146 -13.44 -32.44 23.76
N ASP A 147 -13.93 -33.65 24.01
CA ASP A 147 -13.12 -34.79 24.46
C ASP A 147 -12.01 -35.14 23.46
N LEU A 148 -12.35 -35.20 22.16
CA LEU A 148 -11.36 -35.46 21.11
C LEU A 148 -10.28 -34.37 21.05
N ILE A 149 -10.67 -33.09 21.03
CA ILE A 149 -9.71 -31.97 20.97
C ILE A 149 -8.81 -31.97 22.20
N ARG A 150 -9.38 -32.15 23.39
CA ARG A 150 -8.64 -32.17 24.65
C ARG A 150 -7.63 -33.31 24.69
N PHE A 151 -8.02 -34.49 24.21
CA PHE A 151 -7.15 -35.66 24.10
C PHE A 151 -6.01 -35.45 23.10
N LEU A 152 -6.31 -34.96 21.90
CA LEU A 152 -5.30 -34.65 20.88
C LEU A 152 -4.33 -33.56 21.36
N HIS A 153 -4.85 -32.51 22.00
CA HIS A 153 -4.04 -31.41 22.52
C HIS A 153 -3.10 -31.88 23.63
N MET A 154 -3.57 -32.71 24.56
CA MET A 154 -2.74 -33.31 25.62
C MET A 154 -1.55 -34.10 25.02
N ASN A 155 -1.81 -34.94 24.02
CA ASN A 155 -0.75 -35.70 23.34
C ASN A 155 0.24 -34.78 22.62
N MET A 156 -0.27 -33.75 21.94
CA MET A 156 0.57 -32.83 21.17
C MET A 156 1.40 -31.88 22.04
N GLU A 157 0.92 -31.49 23.23
CA GLU A 157 1.71 -30.72 24.21
C GLU A 157 2.97 -31.48 24.60
N ILE A 158 2.84 -32.78 24.92
CA ILE A 158 3.98 -33.62 25.29
C ILE A 158 4.90 -33.92 24.11
N LEU A 159 4.35 -34.16 22.92
CA LEU A 159 5.15 -34.30 21.70
C LEU A 159 5.96 -33.04 21.39
N SER A 160 5.39 -31.86 21.66
CA SER A 160 6.08 -30.58 21.44
C SER A 160 7.23 -30.33 22.43
N CYS A 161 7.31 -31.07 23.54
CA CYS A 161 8.45 -31.04 24.45
C CYS A 161 9.69 -31.72 23.86
N ASP A 162 9.53 -32.55 22.82
CA ASP A 162 10.63 -33.26 22.18
C ASP A 162 11.35 -32.38 21.16
N GLU A 163 12.64 -32.13 21.36
CA GLU A 163 13.41 -31.25 20.48
C GLU A 163 13.53 -31.78 19.06
N LEU A 164 13.56 -33.11 18.88
CA LEU A 164 13.58 -33.73 17.54
C LEU A 164 12.31 -33.36 16.78
N VAL A 165 11.16 -33.41 17.47
CA VAL A 165 9.85 -33.07 16.92
C VAL A 165 9.76 -31.56 16.64
N GLN A 166 10.28 -30.70 17.52
CA GLN A 166 10.32 -29.25 17.30
C GLN A 166 11.11 -28.88 16.03
N VAL A 167 12.22 -29.58 15.76
CA VAL A 167 13.05 -29.33 14.57
C VAL A 167 12.47 -30.00 13.34
N ALA A 168 12.23 -31.30 13.32
CA ALA A 168 11.85 -32.00 12.10
C ALA A 168 10.38 -31.77 11.73
N GLY A 169 9.50 -31.73 12.72
CA GLY A 169 8.06 -31.58 12.57
C GLY A 169 7.29 -32.91 12.58
N VAL A 170 5.99 -32.81 12.34
CA VAL A 170 5.00 -33.88 12.46
C VAL A 170 4.39 -34.20 11.11
N VAL A 171 4.27 -35.49 10.79
CA VAL A 171 3.41 -36.04 9.75
C VAL A 171 2.19 -36.67 10.42
N LEU A 172 1.00 -36.21 10.06
CA LEU A 172 -0.25 -36.75 10.59
C LEU A 172 -0.89 -37.67 9.57
N VAL A 173 -1.31 -38.85 9.98
CA VAL A 173 -2.04 -39.82 9.17
C VAL A 173 -3.40 -40.02 9.82
N VAL A 174 -4.47 -39.69 9.10
CA VAL A 174 -5.85 -39.86 9.55
C VAL A 174 -6.48 -40.95 8.71
N ASP A 175 -6.74 -42.10 9.31
CA ASP A 175 -7.43 -43.20 8.66
C ASP A 175 -8.93 -43.09 8.90
N CYS A 176 -9.69 -42.92 7.82
CA CYS A 176 -11.15 -42.79 7.83
C CYS A 176 -11.86 -44.13 7.50
N TYR A 177 -11.16 -45.26 7.58
CA TYR A 177 -11.80 -46.58 7.52
C TYR A 177 -12.97 -46.67 8.50
N GLU A 178 -14.13 -47.10 8.02
CA GLU A 178 -15.38 -47.19 8.80
C GLU A 178 -15.82 -45.89 9.52
N ALA A 179 -15.28 -44.74 9.14
CA ALA A 179 -15.76 -43.46 9.64
C ALA A 179 -17.19 -43.21 9.13
N SER A 180 -18.15 -43.21 10.05
CA SER A 180 -19.55 -42.85 9.76
C SER A 180 -19.73 -41.33 9.62
N MET A 181 -20.86 -40.91 9.04
CA MET A 181 -21.21 -39.47 8.96
C MET A 181 -21.23 -38.78 10.33
N ALA A 182 -21.53 -39.51 11.40
CA ALA A 182 -21.55 -38.97 12.75
C ALA A 182 -20.18 -38.38 13.15
N HIS A 183 -19.06 -39.01 12.74
CA HIS A 183 -17.70 -38.51 13.00
C HIS A 183 -17.48 -37.13 12.37
N PHE A 184 -17.99 -36.92 11.15
CA PHE A 184 -17.82 -35.65 10.44
C PHE A 184 -18.79 -34.57 10.94
N THR A 185 -19.96 -34.95 11.46
CA THR A 185 -20.93 -34.00 12.05
C THR A 185 -20.53 -33.48 13.44
N LEU A 186 -19.52 -34.07 14.09
CA LEU A 186 -18.94 -33.53 15.32
C LEU A 186 -18.35 -32.14 15.10
N PHE A 187 -17.74 -31.92 13.93
CA PHE A 187 -17.20 -30.64 13.52
C PHE A 187 -18.32 -29.75 12.95
N ARG A 188 -19.13 -29.18 13.83
CA ARG A 188 -20.17 -28.21 13.43
C ARG A 188 -19.52 -26.97 12.82
N LEU A 189 -20.28 -26.24 12.00
CA LEU A 189 -19.86 -24.95 11.44
C LEU A 189 -19.37 -23.97 12.52
N SER A 190 -20.03 -23.92 13.68
CA SER A 190 -19.59 -23.10 14.82
C SER A 190 -18.18 -23.47 15.27
N GLU A 191 -17.88 -24.76 15.38
CA GLU A 191 -16.60 -25.25 15.86
C GLU A 191 -15.50 -25.11 14.82
N MET A 192 -15.78 -25.39 13.55
CA MET A 192 -14.85 -25.13 12.44
C MET A 192 -14.50 -23.65 12.34
N ARG A 193 -15.49 -22.77 12.49
CA ARG A 193 -15.34 -21.32 12.52
C ARG A 193 -14.52 -20.84 13.72
N ASN A 194 -14.71 -21.48 14.88
CA ASN A 194 -14.00 -21.15 16.11
C ASN A 194 -12.56 -21.68 16.14
N ILE A 195 -12.28 -22.82 15.51
CA ILE A 195 -10.98 -23.52 15.60
C ILE A 195 -10.12 -23.28 14.37
N GLY A 196 -10.70 -23.38 13.17
CA GLY A 196 -10.03 -23.26 11.86
C GLY A 196 -9.04 -22.09 11.71
N PRO A 197 -9.41 -20.86 12.12
CA PRO A 197 -8.54 -19.67 12.04
C PRO A 197 -7.24 -19.85 12.82
N TYR A 198 -7.31 -20.61 13.90
CA TYR A 198 -6.24 -20.73 14.87
C TYR A 198 -5.44 -22.00 14.73
N ILE A 199 -5.83 -22.97 13.90
CA ILE A 199 -5.13 -24.27 13.80
C ILE A 199 -3.61 -24.12 13.61
N ASN A 200 -3.15 -23.12 12.85
CA ASN A 200 -1.71 -22.83 12.66
C ASN A 200 -1.01 -22.10 13.83
N HIS A 201 -1.79 -21.68 14.82
CA HIS A 201 -1.41 -20.89 15.98
C HIS A 201 -1.72 -21.61 17.32
N LEU A 202 -2.53 -22.67 17.30
CA LEU A 202 -2.97 -23.43 18.49
C LEU A 202 -1.79 -24.08 19.22
N LEU A 203 -0.86 -24.66 18.46
CA LEU A 203 0.29 -25.37 19.01
C LEU A 203 1.58 -24.95 18.32
N PRO A 204 2.67 -24.72 19.08
CA PRO A 204 3.99 -24.41 18.54
C PRO A 204 4.68 -25.65 17.95
N ILE A 205 4.05 -26.26 16.95
CA ILE A 205 4.51 -27.49 16.31
C ILE A 205 4.50 -27.36 14.78
N ARG A 206 5.54 -27.93 14.15
CA ARG A 206 5.71 -27.88 12.69
C ARG A 206 4.95 -29.04 12.04
N CYS A 207 3.68 -28.86 11.73
CA CYS A 207 2.98 -29.81 10.84
C CYS A 207 3.65 -29.78 9.45
N ARG A 208 4.01 -30.94 8.89
CA ARG A 208 4.65 -31.08 7.58
C ARG A 208 3.64 -31.53 6.54
N GLU A 209 3.00 -32.66 6.80
CA GLU A 209 2.13 -33.37 5.88
C GLU A 209 0.95 -33.94 6.70
N ILE A 210 -0.25 -33.95 6.12
CA ILE A 210 -1.48 -34.53 6.69
C ILE A 210 -2.05 -35.48 5.64
N HIS A 211 -1.94 -36.78 5.87
CA HIS A 211 -2.43 -37.82 4.96
C HIS A 211 -3.79 -38.28 5.44
N VAL A 212 -4.83 -38.06 4.65
CA VAL A 212 -6.18 -38.56 4.93
C VAL A 212 -6.43 -39.77 4.04
N ILE A 213 -6.65 -40.93 4.65
CA ILE A 213 -6.77 -42.22 3.97
C ILE A 213 -8.23 -42.67 4.02
N ARG A 214 -8.76 -43.19 2.90
CA ARG A 214 -10.11 -43.76 2.82
C ARG A 214 -11.23 -42.78 3.23
N LEU A 215 -11.10 -41.50 2.87
CA LEU A 215 -12.15 -40.51 3.11
C LEU A 215 -13.46 -40.90 2.40
N PRO A 216 -14.60 -41.03 3.11
CA PRO A 216 -15.89 -41.29 2.47
C PRO A 216 -16.25 -40.16 1.49
N LYS A 217 -16.76 -40.51 0.30
CA LYS A 217 -17.14 -39.51 -0.72
C LYS A 217 -18.10 -38.45 -0.21
N VAL A 218 -19.05 -38.86 0.65
CA VAL A 218 -20.04 -37.98 1.29
C VAL A 218 -19.43 -36.97 2.27
N ALA A 219 -18.20 -37.22 2.76
CA ALA A 219 -17.48 -36.32 3.66
C ALA A 219 -16.61 -35.29 2.92
N ALA A 220 -16.47 -35.39 1.58
CA ALA A 220 -15.68 -34.45 0.79
C ALA A 220 -16.19 -33.01 0.93
N SER A 221 -17.50 -32.80 0.89
CA SER A 221 -18.10 -31.46 1.06
C SER A 221 -17.81 -30.85 2.44
N ILE A 222 -17.69 -31.69 3.48
CA ILE A 222 -17.35 -31.25 4.84
C ILE A 222 -15.87 -30.86 4.92
N VAL A 223 -15.00 -31.56 4.20
CA VAL A 223 -13.58 -31.22 4.07
C VAL A 223 -13.39 -29.92 3.28
N ASP A 224 -14.13 -29.73 2.19
CA ASP A 224 -14.11 -28.48 1.41
C ASP A 224 -14.58 -27.30 2.27
N LEU A 225 -15.60 -27.53 3.09
CA LEU A 225 -16.07 -26.56 4.07
C LEU A 225 -15.02 -26.28 5.16
N LEU A 226 -14.38 -27.31 5.73
CA LEU A 226 -13.25 -27.13 6.66
C LEU A 226 -12.13 -26.31 5.99
N PHE A 227 -11.89 -26.53 4.71
CA PHE A 227 -10.90 -25.78 3.96
C PHE A 227 -11.25 -24.30 3.89
N THR A 228 -12.51 -23.83 3.88
CA THR A 228 -12.77 -22.38 3.91
C THR A 228 -12.18 -21.69 5.16
N TYR A 229 -12.04 -22.42 6.27
CA TYR A 229 -11.56 -21.88 7.55
C TYR A 229 -10.07 -22.03 7.83
N VAL A 230 -9.30 -22.78 7.02
CA VAL A 230 -7.85 -23.01 7.25
C VAL A 230 -6.98 -22.29 6.23
N SER A 231 -5.79 -21.84 6.64
CA SER A 231 -4.88 -21.07 5.77
C SER A 231 -4.50 -21.85 4.50
N PRO A 232 -4.25 -21.17 3.35
CA PRO A 232 -3.78 -21.82 2.13
C PRO A 232 -2.54 -22.71 2.35
N LYS A 233 -1.60 -22.25 3.18
CA LYS A 233 -0.38 -23.00 3.53
C LYS A 233 -0.68 -24.34 4.21
N LEU A 234 -1.74 -24.43 5.01
CA LEU A 234 -2.16 -25.67 5.67
C LEU A 234 -2.94 -26.56 4.71
N LYS A 235 -3.81 -25.99 3.85
CA LYS A 235 -4.51 -26.76 2.79
C LYS A 235 -3.55 -27.54 1.90
N HIS A 236 -2.46 -26.90 1.47
CA HIS A 236 -1.42 -27.54 0.65
C HIS A 236 -0.66 -28.68 1.33
N ARG A 237 -0.90 -28.92 2.62
CA ARG A 237 -0.30 -30.03 3.37
C ARG A 237 -1.23 -31.24 3.49
N PHE A 238 -2.49 -31.12 3.07
CA PHE A 238 -3.41 -32.24 3.02
C PHE A 238 -3.18 -33.06 1.75
N PHE A 239 -3.02 -34.37 1.94
CA PHE A 239 -2.91 -35.35 0.87
C PHE A 239 -4.01 -36.40 1.09
N PHE A 240 -4.91 -36.54 0.12
CA PHE A 240 -6.02 -37.48 0.20
C PHE A 240 -5.70 -38.73 -0.60
N HIS A 241 -5.78 -39.88 0.05
CA HIS A 241 -5.47 -41.18 -0.52
C HIS A 241 -6.73 -42.04 -0.55
N LYS A 242 -7.09 -42.55 -1.72
CA LYS A 242 -8.28 -43.41 -1.87
C LYS A 242 -8.06 -44.77 -1.25
N THR A 243 -6.83 -45.28 -1.34
CA THR A 243 -6.45 -46.60 -0.86
C THR A 243 -5.26 -46.52 0.10
N ILE A 244 -5.12 -47.57 0.90
CA ILE A 244 -4.01 -47.74 1.84
C ILE A 244 -2.67 -47.85 1.10
N ASN A 245 -2.65 -48.57 -0.04
CA ASN A 245 -1.44 -48.78 -0.85
C ASN A 245 -0.90 -47.47 -1.43
N GLU A 246 -1.82 -46.57 -1.82
CA GLU A 246 -1.47 -45.21 -2.25
C GLU A 246 -0.77 -44.46 -1.10
N ALA A 247 -1.36 -44.46 0.10
CA ALA A 247 -0.77 -43.80 1.25
C ALA A 247 0.58 -44.42 1.68
N VAL A 248 0.69 -45.75 1.65
CA VAL A 248 1.91 -46.50 1.98
C VAL A 248 3.07 -46.12 1.05
N SER A 249 2.80 -45.85 -0.23
CA SER A 249 3.84 -45.40 -1.18
C SER A 249 4.46 -44.05 -0.81
N TYR A 250 3.72 -43.18 -0.12
CA TYR A 250 4.20 -41.88 0.34
C TYR A 250 4.84 -41.92 1.73
N LEU A 251 4.30 -42.72 2.65
CA LEU A 251 4.70 -42.75 4.06
C LEU A 251 5.87 -43.70 4.36
N GLY A 252 6.15 -44.64 3.44
CA GLY A 252 7.14 -45.70 3.63
C GLY A 252 6.57 -46.89 4.41
N LYS A 253 6.92 -48.11 3.98
CA LYS A 253 6.33 -49.37 4.50
C LYS A 253 6.69 -49.66 5.96
N THR A 254 7.90 -49.28 6.39
CA THR A 254 8.51 -49.73 7.65
C THR A 254 7.92 -49.16 8.94
N LEU A 255 7.03 -48.16 8.87
CA LEU A 255 6.48 -47.48 10.05
C LEU A 255 4.97 -47.73 10.25
N LEU A 256 4.27 -48.19 9.23
CA LEU A 256 2.83 -48.39 9.30
C LEU A 256 2.52 -49.73 9.96
N PRO A 257 1.49 -49.83 10.81
CA PRO A 257 1.14 -51.10 11.47
C PRO A 257 0.90 -52.21 10.45
N THR A 258 1.10 -53.48 10.84
CA THR A 258 0.97 -54.64 9.94
C THR A 258 -0.40 -54.76 9.28
N GLU A 259 -1.46 -54.25 9.90
CA GLU A 259 -2.79 -54.16 9.27
C GLU A 259 -2.84 -53.23 8.02
N TYR A 260 -1.81 -52.41 7.80
CA TYR A 260 -1.63 -51.52 6.65
C TYR A 260 -0.58 -52.01 5.64
N THR A 261 0.12 -53.12 5.93
CA THR A 261 1.27 -53.58 5.14
C THR A 261 1.24 -55.10 4.97
N GLU A 262 1.84 -55.65 3.92
CA GLU A 262 1.99 -57.11 3.75
C GLU A 262 3.10 -57.74 4.63
N GLU A 263 3.66 -56.97 5.58
CA GLU A 263 4.76 -57.40 6.46
C GLU A 263 4.24 -58.20 7.67
N HIS A 264 5.03 -59.18 8.14
CA HIS A 264 4.65 -60.11 9.23
C HIS A 264 5.12 -59.67 10.63
N GLU A 265 5.99 -58.65 10.74
CA GLU A 265 6.48 -58.12 12.01
C GLU A 265 5.84 -56.76 12.31
N GLU A 266 5.27 -56.61 13.51
CA GLU A 266 4.64 -55.35 13.94
C GLU A 266 5.71 -54.28 14.21
N PRO A 267 5.63 -53.10 13.56
CA PRO A 267 6.58 -52.03 13.82
C PRO A 267 6.59 -51.67 15.31
N LYS A 268 7.78 -51.34 15.85
CA LYS A 268 7.93 -50.89 17.24
C LYS A 268 7.31 -49.50 17.43
N ALA A 269 5.99 -49.42 17.50
CA ALA A 269 5.27 -48.18 17.72
C ALA A 269 5.74 -47.53 19.04
N LEU A 270 6.08 -46.24 18.97
CA LEU A 270 6.48 -45.46 20.14
C LEU A 270 5.28 -45.08 21.03
N THR A 271 4.07 -45.50 20.69
CA THR A 271 2.84 -45.23 21.44
C THR A 271 3.00 -45.53 22.93
N HIS A 272 3.49 -46.72 23.32
CA HIS A 272 3.67 -47.04 24.75
C HIS A 272 4.68 -46.11 25.46
N VAL A 273 5.75 -45.73 24.77
CA VAL A 273 6.77 -44.82 25.29
C VAL A 273 6.18 -43.43 25.54
N TYR A 274 5.44 -42.89 24.56
CA TYR A 274 4.79 -41.59 24.69
C TYR A 274 3.64 -41.62 25.70
N SER A 275 2.81 -42.67 25.74
CA SER A 275 1.77 -42.83 26.76
C SER A 275 2.34 -42.85 28.17
N LYS A 276 3.48 -43.52 28.38
CA LYS A 276 4.21 -43.47 29.66
C LYS A 276 4.69 -42.05 29.95
N ARG A 277 5.33 -41.37 28.99
CA ARG A 277 5.82 -40.00 29.13
C ARG A 277 4.70 -39.00 29.46
N ILE A 278 3.53 -39.13 28.83
CA ILE A 278 2.37 -38.29 29.12
C ILE A 278 1.92 -38.47 30.58
N ARG A 279 1.83 -39.71 31.07
CA ARG A 279 1.48 -40.00 32.48
C ARG A 279 2.51 -39.43 33.47
N GLU A 280 3.80 -39.55 33.15
CA GLU A 280 4.89 -38.99 33.97
C GLU A 280 4.93 -37.45 33.92
N SER A 281 4.41 -36.83 32.86
CA SER A 281 4.38 -35.37 32.68
C SER A 281 3.11 -34.71 33.24
N ARG A 282 2.36 -35.40 34.11
CA ARG A 282 1.11 -34.89 34.70
C ARG A 282 1.29 -33.51 35.35
N GLU A 283 2.32 -33.33 36.16
CA GLU A 283 2.61 -32.05 36.84
C GLU A 283 2.92 -30.94 35.83
N GLU A 284 3.66 -31.26 34.76
CA GLU A 284 3.95 -30.30 33.67
C GLU A 284 2.67 -29.85 32.96
N LEU A 285 1.76 -30.78 32.67
CA LEU A 285 0.47 -30.50 32.04
C LEU A 285 -0.45 -29.65 32.93
N GLN A 286 -0.53 -29.99 34.22
CA GLN A 286 -1.30 -29.22 35.21
C GLN A 286 -0.75 -27.80 35.40
N LEU A 287 0.58 -27.62 35.27
CA LEU A 287 1.19 -26.29 35.35
C LEU A 287 0.75 -25.37 34.19
N LEU A 288 0.40 -25.92 33.02
CA LEU A 288 -0.02 -25.11 31.87
C LEU A 288 -1.32 -24.32 32.15
N ASP A 289 -2.13 -24.77 33.09
CA ASP A 289 -3.37 -24.09 33.50
C ASP A 289 -3.10 -22.87 34.41
N GLN A 290 -1.89 -22.76 34.96
CA GLN A 290 -1.46 -21.62 35.77
C GLN A 290 -0.88 -20.47 34.94
N MET A 291 -0.72 -20.65 33.63
CA MET A 291 -0.29 -19.57 32.74
C MET A 291 -1.43 -18.58 32.51
N GLU A 292 -1.11 -17.29 32.54
CA GLU A 292 -2.09 -16.22 32.58
C GLU A 292 -1.61 -14.99 31.82
N ILE A 293 -2.47 -14.48 30.95
CA ILE A 293 -2.40 -13.19 30.27
C ILE A 293 -3.72 -12.43 30.48
N ASP A 294 -3.66 -11.10 30.49
CA ASP A 294 -4.85 -10.25 30.59
C ASP A 294 -5.69 -10.30 29.30
N VAL A 295 -6.70 -11.17 29.29
CA VAL A 295 -7.60 -11.37 28.15
C VAL A 295 -8.55 -10.20 27.88
N ALA A 296 -8.67 -9.18 28.74
CA ALA A 296 -9.66 -8.11 28.57
C ALA A 296 -9.29 -7.14 27.42
N LYS A 297 -8.01 -6.76 27.29
CA LYS A 297 -7.51 -6.00 26.12
C LYS A 297 -7.72 -6.77 24.82
N PHE A 298 -7.57 -8.06 24.95
CA PHE A 298 -7.66 -9.08 23.94
C PHE A 298 -9.12 -9.39 23.58
N SER A 299 -10.11 -9.19 24.46
CA SER A 299 -11.52 -9.45 24.17
C SER A 299 -12.05 -8.66 22.96
N SER A 300 -11.50 -7.46 22.72
CA SER A 300 -11.76 -6.67 21.51
C SER A 300 -11.10 -7.28 20.27
N VAL A 301 -9.90 -7.85 20.43
CA VAL A 301 -9.15 -8.62 19.41
C VAL A 301 -9.74 -10.04 19.20
N TRP A 302 -10.45 -10.62 20.18
CA TRP A 302 -11.01 -11.98 20.14
C TRP A 302 -12.50 -12.02 19.76
N SER A 303 -13.26 -10.97 20.08
CA SER A 303 -14.53 -10.67 19.39
C SER A 303 -14.28 -10.36 17.91
N GLN A 304 -13.06 -9.89 17.56
CA GLN A 304 -12.57 -9.75 16.19
C GLN A 304 -12.12 -11.09 15.54
N THR A 305 -11.77 -12.16 16.28
CA THR A 305 -11.12 -13.38 15.69
C THR A 305 -11.91 -14.69 15.73
N GLY A 306 -13.12 -14.78 16.32
CA GLY A 306 -13.97 -16.01 16.30
C GLY A 306 -14.60 -16.41 14.94
N CYS A 307 -13.96 -16.08 13.83
CA CYS A 307 -14.31 -16.51 12.47
C CYS A 307 -13.06 -16.32 11.63
N ALA A 308 -12.91 -17.10 10.56
CA ALA A 308 -11.75 -17.02 9.67
C ALA A 308 -11.35 -15.56 9.39
N PRO A 309 -10.05 -15.23 9.38
CA PRO A 309 -9.58 -13.87 9.11
C PRO A 309 -10.16 -13.35 7.79
N GLY A 310 -10.39 -14.25 6.82
CA GLY A 310 -11.06 -13.95 5.56
C GLY A 310 -12.59 -14.14 5.50
N GLU A 311 -13.31 -14.40 6.60
CA GLU A 311 -14.79 -14.42 6.65
C GLU A 311 -15.38 -13.46 7.70
N ARG A 312 -14.73 -13.20 8.85
CA ARG A 312 -15.19 -12.12 9.75
C ARG A 312 -14.75 -10.76 9.28
N SER A 313 -13.56 -10.62 8.69
CA SER A 313 -13.18 -9.40 7.98
C SER A 313 -14.25 -9.06 6.94
N THR A 314 -14.72 -10.08 6.20
CA THR A 314 -15.73 -10.00 5.15
C THR A 314 -17.12 -9.63 5.69
N MET A 315 -17.62 -10.31 6.73
CA MET A 315 -18.92 -10.00 7.35
C MET A 315 -18.91 -8.69 8.17
N ALA A 316 -17.80 -8.34 8.82
CA ALA A 316 -17.63 -7.07 9.52
C ALA A 316 -17.49 -5.90 8.54
N ARG A 317 -16.83 -6.12 7.38
CA ARG A 317 -16.80 -5.17 6.25
C ARG A 317 -18.22 -4.92 5.72
N ALA A 318 -19.06 -5.95 5.68
CA ALA A 318 -20.46 -5.87 5.23
C ALA A 318 -21.45 -5.38 6.29
N GLN A 319 -21.03 -5.20 7.55
CA GLN A 319 -21.90 -4.66 8.60
C GLN A 319 -22.12 -3.16 8.34
N THR A 320 -23.35 -2.80 7.99
CA THR A 320 -23.73 -1.44 7.60
C THR A 320 -25.14 -1.11 8.09
N PHE A 321 -25.36 0.16 8.43
CA PHE A 321 -26.68 0.68 8.76
C PHE A 321 -27.62 0.74 7.53
N PHE A 322 -27.05 0.83 6.33
CA PHE A 322 -27.77 0.92 5.05
C PHE A 322 -27.53 -0.36 4.24
N PRO A 323 -28.41 -1.39 4.33
CA PRO A 323 -28.28 -2.62 3.56
C PRO A 323 -28.59 -2.41 2.07
N CYS A 324 -28.26 -3.41 1.25
CA CYS A 324 -28.65 -3.46 -0.17
C CYS A 324 -30.17 -3.49 -0.30
N VAL A 325 -30.70 -2.75 -1.28
CA VAL A 325 -32.15 -2.69 -1.48
C VAL A 325 -32.65 -3.98 -2.16
N GLY A 326 -33.76 -4.52 -1.65
CA GLY A 326 -34.40 -5.73 -2.18
C GLY A 326 -33.73 -7.06 -1.79
N HIS A 327 -32.62 -7.05 -1.06
CA HIS A 327 -31.87 -8.25 -0.65
C HIS A 327 -31.57 -8.21 0.85
N SER A 328 -31.90 -9.27 1.59
CA SER A 328 -31.66 -9.39 3.04
C SER A 328 -30.29 -9.99 3.39
N GLY A 329 -29.49 -10.39 2.40
CA GLY A 329 -28.25 -11.13 2.61
C GLY A 329 -27.04 -10.23 2.87
N THR A 330 -26.68 -10.05 4.15
CA THR A 330 -25.36 -9.50 4.55
C THR A 330 -24.18 -10.27 3.93
N GLU A 331 -24.40 -11.53 3.56
CA GLU A 331 -23.40 -12.43 2.99
C GLU A 331 -23.04 -12.11 1.54
N GLU A 332 -24.01 -11.77 0.69
CA GLU A 332 -23.77 -11.40 -0.72
C GLU A 332 -22.94 -10.11 -0.81
N LEU A 333 -23.30 -9.12 0.02
CA LEU A 333 -22.53 -7.87 0.13
C LEU A 333 -21.10 -8.15 0.62
N ALA A 334 -20.92 -9.08 1.57
CA ALA A 334 -19.61 -9.45 2.07
C ALA A 334 -18.70 -10.00 0.96
N VAL A 335 -19.20 -10.95 0.16
CA VAL A 335 -18.47 -11.53 -0.98
C VAL A 335 -18.08 -10.44 -1.98
N GLN A 336 -19.02 -9.57 -2.34
CA GLN A 336 -18.78 -8.48 -3.27
C GLN A 336 -17.71 -7.50 -2.76
N LEU A 337 -17.79 -7.10 -1.49
CA LEU A 337 -16.80 -6.20 -0.89
C LEU A 337 -15.41 -6.83 -0.87
N GLU A 338 -15.30 -8.13 -0.62
CA GLU A 338 -14.00 -8.83 -0.64
C GLU A 338 -13.37 -8.83 -2.03
N GLU A 339 -14.17 -9.10 -3.06
CA GLU A 339 -13.73 -9.04 -4.44
C GLU A 339 -13.22 -7.64 -4.80
N ILE A 340 -13.96 -6.58 -4.44
CA ILE A 340 -13.55 -5.19 -4.68
C ILE A 340 -12.27 -4.85 -3.90
N ALA A 341 -12.16 -5.28 -2.65
CA ALA A 341 -10.99 -5.06 -1.80
C ALA A 341 -9.74 -5.72 -2.41
N ALA A 342 -9.85 -6.98 -2.84
CA ALA A 342 -8.75 -7.71 -3.46
C ALA A 342 -8.36 -7.13 -4.83
N THR A 343 -9.33 -6.87 -5.71
CA THR A 343 -9.08 -6.50 -7.11
C THR A 343 -8.77 -5.02 -7.29
N GLU A 344 -9.56 -4.11 -6.69
CA GLU A 344 -9.39 -2.67 -6.88
C GLU A 344 -8.37 -2.04 -5.91
N LEU A 345 -8.31 -2.55 -4.67
CA LEU A 345 -7.50 -1.98 -3.59
C LEU A 345 -6.21 -2.74 -3.32
N ARG A 346 -6.12 -4.00 -3.76
CA ARG A 346 -5.03 -4.94 -3.41
C ARG A 346 -4.97 -5.20 -1.91
N GLU A 347 -6.11 -5.07 -1.23
CA GLU A 347 -6.23 -5.27 0.21
C GLU A 347 -6.26 -6.77 0.50
N ASP A 348 -5.23 -7.26 1.18
CA ASP A 348 -5.25 -8.54 1.89
C ASP A 348 -4.99 -8.29 3.38
N ASP A 349 -5.32 -9.25 4.24
CA ASP A 349 -5.22 -9.06 5.69
C ASP A 349 -3.80 -8.69 6.15
N LYS A 350 -2.78 -9.23 5.49
CA LYS A 350 -1.38 -8.96 5.82
C LYS A 350 -1.00 -7.53 5.41
N LEU A 351 -1.36 -7.09 4.21
CA LEU A 351 -1.11 -5.73 3.75
C LEU A 351 -1.87 -4.73 4.61
N ARG A 352 -3.11 -5.05 4.99
CA ARG A 352 -3.94 -4.25 5.89
C ARG A 352 -3.24 -4.02 7.22
N GLU A 353 -2.84 -5.08 7.91
CA GLU A 353 -2.14 -5.00 9.20
C GLU A 353 -0.80 -4.25 9.09
N GLN A 354 0.01 -4.57 8.06
CA GLN A 354 1.30 -3.92 7.83
C GLN A 354 1.14 -2.42 7.57
N ALA A 355 0.17 -2.04 6.75
CA ALA A 355 -0.06 -0.65 6.40
C ALA A 355 -0.64 0.16 7.58
N LEU A 356 -1.55 -0.42 8.35
CA LEU A 356 -2.07 0.18 9.58
C LEU A 356 -0.96 0.38 10.62
N SER A 357 -0.12 -0.63 10.83
CA SER A 357 1.02 -0.54 11.74
C SER A 357 2.01 0.54 11.29
N ALA A 358 2.37 0.55 10.01
CA ALA A 358 3.27 1.55 9.45
C ALA A 358 2.70 2.98 9.52
N MET A 359 1.40 3.16 9.28
CA MET A 359 0.74 4.47 9.39
C MET A 359 0.68 4.95 10.84
N ARG A 360 0.40 4.07 11.80
CA ARG A 360 0.45 4.38 13.25
C ARG A 360 1.84 4.74 13.73
N GLU A 361 2.85 3.99 13.27
CA GLU A 361 4.25 4.29 13.56
C GLU A 361 4.64 5.65 13.02
N TRP A 362 4.27 5.93 11.77
CA TRP A 362 4.50 7.23 11.15
C TRP A 362 3.78 8.35 11.90
N ILE A 363 2.53 8.17 12.36
CA ILE A 363 1.82 9.16 13.18
C ILE A 363 2.59 9.42 14.49
N ARG A 364 3.06 8.36 15.18
CA ARG A 364 3.83 8.50 16.43
C ARG A 364 5.18 9.21 16.23
N GLN A 365 5.81 9.03 15.07
CA GLN A 365 7.08 9.68 14.74
C GLN A 365 6.91 11.09 14.16
N ASN A 366 5.69 11.46 13.74
CA ASN A 366 5.43 12.75 13.14
C ASN A 366 5.27 13.83 14.22
N GLY A 367 6.31 14.64 14.40
CA GLY A 367 6.33 15.73 15.39
C GLY A 367 5.28 16.83 15.17
N ARG A 368 4.58 16.85 14.01
CA ARG A 368 3.48 17.80 13.74
C ARG A 368 2.13 17.31 14.25
N LEU A 369 1.94 16.02 14.45
CA LEU A 369 0.63 15.47 14.84
C LEU A 369 0.54 15.43 16.36
N HIS A 370 -0.15 16.40 16.96
CA HIS A 370 -0.34 16.46 18.42
C HIS A 370 -1.40 15.46 18.87
N ARG A 371 -2.55 15.46 18.19
CA ARG A 371 -3.66 14.54 18.45
C ARG A 371 -4.21 14.04 17.12
N CYS A 372 -4.28 12.73 16.96
CA CYS A 372 -4.85 12.13 15.76
C CYS A 372 -5.60 10.87 16.15
N ARG A 373 -6.79 10.67 15.57
CA ARG A 373 -7.52 9.42 15.67
C ARG A 373 -6.72 8.30 14.98
N THR A 374 -6.59 7.13 15.61
CA THR A 374 -5.72 6.04 15.10
C THR A 374 -6.37 4.65 15.09
N ASP A 375 -7.69 4.53 15.29
CA ASP A 375 -8.40 3.26 15.12
C ASP A 375 -8.40 2.82 13.64
N ASP A 376 -8.62 1.52 13.43
CA ASP A 376 -8.60 0.91 12.10
C ASP A 376 -9.61 1.59 11.14
N ARG A 377 -10.84 1.83 11.60
CA ARG A 377 -11.92 2.39 10.76
C ARG A 377 -11.56 3.76 10.22
N PHE A 378 -10.87 4.58 11.01
CA PHE A 378 -10.40 5.90 10.57
C PHE A 378 -9.23 5.81 9.60
N LEU A 379 -8.16 5.08 9.95
CA LEU A 379 -6.94 5.02 9.13
C LEU A 379 -7.16 4.30 7.79
N LEU A 380 -8.03 3.30 7.75
CA LEU A 380 -8.36 2.57 6.53
C LEU A 380 -8.98 3.46 5.45
N ARG A 381 -9.67 4.54 5.82
CA ARG A 381 -10.22 5.52 4.85
C ARG A 381 -9.12 6.00 3.90
N PHE A 382 -7.98 6.42 4.47
CA PHE A 382 -6.84 6.94 3.73
C PHE A 382 -6.08 5.84 2.97
N LEU A 383 -5.84 4.71 3.64
CA LEU A 383 -5.15 3.57 3.04
C LEU A 383 -5.90 3.04 1.80
N ARG A 384 -7.22 2.85 1.89
CA ARG A 384 -8.06 2.32 0.80
C ARG A 384 -8.12 3.28 -0.38
N VAL A 385 -8.33 4.57 -0.13
CA VAL A 385 -8.33 5.61 -1.20
C VAL A 385 -7.00 5.64 -1.94
N LYS A 386 -5.89 5.44 -1.23
CA LYS A 386 -4.53 5.41 -1.79
C LYS A 386 -4.02 4.01 -2.13
N LYS A 387 -4.92 3.02 -2.21
CA LYS A 387 -4.61 1.63 -2.61
C LYS A 387 -3.44 1.04 -1.81
N PHE A 388 -3.49 1.21 -0.50
CA PHE A 388 -2.50 0.75 0.48
C PHE A 388 -1.08 1.30 0.30
N SER A 389 -0.90 2.39 -0.46
CA SER A 389 0.34 3.15 -0.47
C SER A 389 0.48 3.97 0.81
N VAL A 390 1.13 3.40 1.83
CA VAL A 390 1.32 4.04 3.15
C VAL A 390 1.83 5.49 3.04
N PRO A 391 2.88 5.81 2.24
CA PRO A 391 3.36 7.19 2.15
C PRO A 391 2.32 8.16 1.60
N ARG A 392 1.53 7.76 0.60
CA ARG A 392 0.47 8.59 0.01
C ARG A 392 -0.74 8.72 0.94
N ALA A 393 -1.02 7.70 1.75
CA ALA A 393 -2.07 7.74 2.75
C ALA A 393 -1.71 8.67 3.90
N CYS A 394 -0.46 8.64 4.39
CA CYS A 394 0.05 9.59 5.37
C CYS A 394 0.00 11.04 4.85
N GLU A 395 0.45 11.29 3.62
CA GLU A 395 0.34 12.62 2.99
C GLU A 395 -1.12 13.10 2.89
N MET A 396 -2.06 12.20 2.58
CA MET A 396 -3.48 12.54 2.54
C MET A 396 -4.04 12.86 3.94
N LEU A 397 -3.61 12.13 4.98
CA LEU A 397 -4.01 12.40 6.37
C LEU A 397 -3.52 13.78 6.83
N GLU A 398 -2.28 14.17 6.51
CA GLU A 398 -1.79 15.54 6.84
C GLU A 398 -2.65 16.61 6.17
N ARG A 399 -2.95 16.43 4.87
CA ARG A 399 -3.79 17.37 4.12
C ARG A 399 -5.21 17.44 4.66
N TYR A 400 -5.77 16.30 5.06
CA TYR A 400 -7.08 16.21 5.69
C TYR A 400 -7.13 17.03 6.99
N LEU A 401 -6.17 16.82 7.90
CA LEU A 401 -6.11 17.53 9.18
C LEU A 401 -5.85 19.04 8.99
N THR A 402 -4.92 19.37 8.10
CA THR A 402 -4.62 20.77 7.73
C THR A 402 -5.87 21.48 7.20
N MET A 403 -6.60 20.83 6.30
CA MET A 403 -7.85 21.38 5.75
C MET A 403 -8.92 21.55 6.83
N ARG A 404 -9.10 20.56 7.74
CA ARG A 404 -10.07 20.67 8.85
C ARG A 404 -9.80 21.90 9.70
N GLN A 405 -8.54 22.15 10.05
CA GLN A 405 -8.15 23.29 10.88
C GLN A 405 -8.14 24.62 10.13
N THR A 406 -7.81 24.63 8.83
CA THR A 406 -7.80 25.85 8.00
C THR A 406 -9.22 26.34 7.69
N TYR A 407 -10.18 25.42 7.53
CA TYR A 407 -11.56 25.72 7.17
C TYR A 407 -12.55 25.28 8.26
N PRO A 408 -12.50 25.87 9.47
CA PRO A 408 -13.34 25.43 10.59
C PRO A 408 -14.84 25.60 10.28
N ARG A 409 -15.25 26.54 9.41
CA ARG A 409 -16.65 26.67 9.00
C ARG A 409 -17.22 25.42 8.31
N TRP A 410 -16.36 24.61 7.69
CA TRP A 410 -16.75 23.39 6.97
C TRP A 410 -16.70 22.15 7.86
N PHE A 411 -15.84 22.16 8.88
CA PHE A 411 -15.46 20.95 9.64
C PHE A 411 -15.68 21.03 11.14
N SER A 412 -15.76 22.23 11.73
CA SER A 412 -15.98 22.36 13.17
C SER A 412 -17.42 22.02 13.53
N ARG A 413 -17.56 21.33 14.65
CA ARG A 413 -18.81 20.87 15.27
C ARG A 413 -19.75 20.31 14.21
N LEU A 414 -19.37 19.20 13.59
CA LEU A 414 -20.26 18.43 12.71
C LEU A 414 -21.37 17.74 13.53
N ASP A 415 -22.14 18.55 14.26
CA ASP A 415 -23.21 18.12 15.14
C ASP A 415 -24.54 18.14 14.38
N PRO A 416 -25.21 16.99 14.17
CA PRO A 416 -26.51 16.93 13.52
C PRO A 416 -27.63 17.68 14.26
N GLU A 417 -27.38 18.12 15.50
CA GLU A 417 -28.30 18.95 16.30
C GLU A 417 -28.01 20.46 16.19
N HIS A 418 -26.97 20.87 15.45
CA HIS A 418 -26.72 22.29 15.21
C HIS A 418 -27.90 22.93 14.43
N PRO A 419 -28.42 24.10 14.83
CA PRO A 419 -29.64 24.68 14.24
C PRO A 419 -29.64 24.76 12.70
N ASP A 420 -28.53 25.21 12.11
CA ASP A 420 -28.42 25.29 10.64
C ASP A 420 -28.41 23.92 9.95
N LEU A 421 -27.76 22.92 10.56
CA LEU A 421 -27.70 21.55 10.02
C LEU A 421 -29.06 20.86 10.19
N VAL A 422 -29.73 21.06 11.33
CA VAL A 422 -31.10 20.61 11.57
C VAL A 422 -32.04 21.15 10.49
N ALA A 423 -31.99 22.44 10.18
CA ALA A 423 -32.86 23.04 9.18
C ALA A 423 -32.67 22.44 7.77
N VAL A 424 -31.43 22.28 7.30
CA VAL A 424 -31.16 21.69 5.97
C VAL A 424 -31.40 20.18 5.92
N LEU A 425 -31.24 19.48 7.04
CA LEU A 425 -31.60 18.07 7.17
C LEU A 425 -33.12 17.89 7.17
N ASP A 426 -33.87 18.71 7.91
CA ASP A 426 -35.34 18.66 7.95
C ASP A 426 -35.94 19.00 6.57
N ALA A 427 -35.31 19.91 5.83
CA ALA A 427 -35.63 20.18 4.43
C ALA A 427 -35.28 19.02 3.47
N CYS A 428 -34.63 17.95 3.94
CA CYS A 428 -34.21 16.81 3.12
C CYS A 428 -33.29 17.21 1.96
N CYS A 429 -32.35 18.14 2.18
CA CYS A 429 -31.45 18.65 1.14
C CYS A 429 -30.52 17.55 0.60
N MET A 430 -30.06 16.65 1.46
CA MET A 430 -29.12 15.57 1.13
C MET A 430 -29.23 14.42 2.12
N LEU A 431 -29.37 13.19 1.62
CA LEU A 431 -29.50 11.99 2.43
C LEU A 431 -29.04 10.73 1.68
N PRO A 432 -28.56 9.68 2.37
CA PRO A 432 -28.38 8.37 1.78
C PRO A 432 -29.74 7.69 1.53
N ILE A 433 -29.92 7.10 0.35
CA ILE A 433 -31.17 6.42 -0.04
C ILE A 433 -31.07 4.88 0.00
N GLY A 434 -29.87 4.35 0.21
CA GLY A 434 -29.60 2.92 0.32
C GLY A 434 -28.37 2.50 -0.47
N ARG A 435 -28.07 1.20 -0.48
CA ARG A 435 -27.00 0.62 -1.28
C ARG A 435 -27.53 0.01 -2.57
N ASP A 436 -26.82 0.27 -3.65
CA ASP A 436 -27.06 -0.38 -4.93
C ASP A 436 -26.66 -1.87 -4.84
N PRO A 437 -27.59 -2.82 -5.04
CA PRO A 437 -27.31 -4.25 -4.93
C PRO A 437 -26.29 -4.74 -5.96
N THR A 438 -26.17 -4.09 -7.12
CA THR A 438 -25.24 -4.53 -8.18
C THR A 438 -23.81 -4.11 -7.90
N SER A 439 -23.59 -2.99 -7.22
CA SER A 439 -22.25 -2.43 -7.01
C SER A 439 -21.80 -2.36 -5.54
N GLY A 440 -22.71 -2.59 -4.59
CA GLY A 440 -22.47 -2.44 -3.14
C GLY A 440 -22.31 -0.98 -2.68
N ARG A 441 -22.36 -0.02 -3.60
CA ARG A 441 -22.10 1.41 -3.34
C ARG A 441 -23.25 2.04 -2.58
N ILE A 442 -22.93 2.88 -1.61
CA ILE A 442 -23.93 3.74 -0.97
C ILE A 442 -24.31 4.87 -1.92
N VAL A 443 -25.61 5.11 -2.06
CA VAL A 443 -26.13 6.18 -2.92
C VAL A 443 -26.60 7.34 -2.07
N ILE A 444 -25.98 8.51 -2.29
CA ILE A 444 -26.36 9.78 -1.67
C ILE A 444 -27.21 10.56 -2.67
N PHE A 445 -28.39 10.99 -2.23
CA PHE A 445 -29.35 11.73 -3.02
C PHE A 445 -29.50 13.15 -2.49
N GLY A 446 -29.30 14.13 -3.36
CA GLY A 446 -29.43 15.55 -3.05
C GLY A 446 -30.54 16.20 -3.88
N VAL A 447 -31.31 17.09 -3.27
CA VAL A 447 -32.40 17.82 -3.91
C VAL A 447 -32.15 19.32 -3.77
N VAL A 448 -31.70 19.96 -4.85
CA VAL A 448 -31.21 21.35 -4.79
C VAL A 448 -32.29 22.33 -4.38
N ARG A 449 -33.52 22.20 -4.90
CA ARG A 449 -34.65 23.09 -4.58
C ARG A 449 -35.03 23.13 -3.10
N ASN A 450 -34.60 22.15 -2.32
CA ASN A 450 -34.88 22.11 -0.88
C ASN A 450 -33.90 22.98 -0.08
N PHE A 451 -32.77 23.38 -0.68
CA PHE A 451 -31.78 24.24 -0.04
C PHE A 451 -32.17 25.71 -0.19
N ASP A 452 -32.45 26.39 0.92
CA ASP A 452 -32.76 27.81 0.90
C ASP A 452 -31.49 28.66 0.69
N ALA A 453 -31.18 28.93 -0.58
CA ALA A 453 -30.04 29.75 -1.02
C ALA A 453 -30.14 31.24 -0.64
N HIS A 454 -31.28 31.72 -0.12
CA HIS A 454 -31.40 33.08 0.40
C HIS A 454 -31.04 33.16 1.88
N ARG A 455 -31.26 32.07 2.61
CA ARG A 455 -30.93 31.96 4.03
C ARG A 455 -29.53 31.41 4.29
N TYR A 456 -29.06 30.48 3.45
CA TYR A 456 -27.81 29.76 3.64
C TYR A 456 -26.86 29.92 2.45
N ASN A 457 -25.55 29.81 2.70
CA ASN A 457 -24.50 30.00 1.70
C ASN A 457 -23.76 28.69 1.40
N SER A 458 -22.69 28.75 0.59
CA SER A 458 -21.87 27.59 0.27
C SER A 458 -21.27 26.90 1.49
N ASP A 459 -20.92 27.62 2.56
CA ASP A 459 -20.32 27.02 3.76
C ASP A 459 -21.29 26.06 4.45
N THR A 460 -22.58 26.41 4.56
CA THR A 460 -23.60 25.51 5.12
C THR A 460 -23.76 24.25 4.26
N MET A 461 -23.74 24.40 2.93
CA MET A 461 -23.85 23.28 2.00
C MET A 461 -22.62 22.36 2.08
N ILE A 462 -21.42 22.92 2.18
CA ILE A 462 -20.17 22.17 2.35
C ILE A 462 -20.19 21.44 3.70
N ARG A 463 -20.59 22.13 4.77
CA ARG A 463 -20.68 21.53 6.11
C ARG A 463 -21.68 20.37 6.15
N LEU A 464 -22.82 20.47 5.46
CA LEU A 464 -23.74 19.35 5.27
C LEU A 464 -23.08 18.18 4.52
N ASN A 465 -22.37 18.46 3.42
CA ASN A 465 -21.63 17.43 2.69
C ASN A 465 -20.59 16.73 3.57
N MET A 466 -19.85 17.48 4.39
CA MET A 466 -18.84 16.94 5.30
C MET A 466 -19.48 16.12 6.42
N LEU A 467 -20.61 16.56 6.99
CA LEU A 467 -21.38 15.78 7.96
C LEU A 467 -21.78 14.42 7.38
N VAL A 468 -22.38 14.41 6.18
CA VAL A 468 -22.82 13.17 5.51
C VAL A 468 -21.62 12.28 5.19
N ALA A 469 -20.55 12.84 4.63
CA ALA A 469 -19.35 12.09 4.27
C ALA A 469 -18.67 11.47 5.50
N GLU A 470 -18.43 12.23 6.57
CA GLU A 470 -17.78 11.75 7.78
C GLU A 470 -18.59 10.65 8.49
N ALA A 471 -19.92 10.81 8.55
CA ALA A 471 -20.79 9.81 9.16
C ALA A 471 -20.76 8.49 8.40
N LEU A 472 -20.83 8.55 7.06
CA LEU A 472 -20.83 7.36 6.20
C LEU A 472 -19.45 6.71 6.07
N LEU A 473 -18.37 7.49 6.08
CA LEU A 473 -17.00 6.96 5.99
C LEU A 473 -16.59 6.14 7.22
N ASP A 474 -17.34 6.19 8.31
CA ASP A 474 -17.09 5.34 9.47
C ASP A 474 -17.47 3.86 9.24
N GLU A 475 -18.20 3.55 8.16
CA GLU A 475 -18.51 2.17 7.76
C GLU A 475 -17.55 1.64 6.70
N GLU A 476 -16.97 0.45 6.92
CA GLU A 476 -15.98 -0.15 6.00
C GLU A 476 -16.57 -0.44 4.61
N ALA A 477 -17.84 -0.88 4.52
CA ALA A 477 -18.54 -1.09 3.25
C ALA A 477 -18.48 0.15 2.34
N ASN A 478 -18.58 1.37 2.90
CA ASN A 478 -18.51 2.61 2.13
C ASN A 478 -17.08 2.92 1.66
N GLN A 479 -16.08 2.57 2.47
CA GLN A 479 -14.68 2.74 2.11
C GLN A 479 -14.26 1.78 0.99
N ILE A 480 -14.89 0.59 0.90
CA ILE A 480 -14.57 -0.46 -0.07
C ILE A 480 -15.43 -0.40 -1.34
N ALA A 481 -16.75 -0.23 -1.28
CA ALA A 481 -17.54 -0.10 -2.49
C ALA A 481 -17.42 1.31 -3.09
N GLY A 482 -17.31 2.32 -2.23
CA GLY A 482 -17.33 3.73 -2.61
C GLY A 482 -18.75 4.31 -2.67
N PHE A 483 -18.85 5.49 -3.27
CA PHE A 483 -20.03 6.35 -3.25
C PHE A 483 -20.55 6.62 -4.67
N THR A 484 -21.87 6.63 -4.82
CA THR A 484 -22.57 7.21 -5.98
C THR A 484 -23.39 8.39 -5.49
N HIS A 485 -23.24 9.55 -6.14
CA HIS A 485 -24.07 10.72 -5.84
C HIS A 485 -25.12 10.90 -6.93
N ILE A 486 -26.33 11.29 -6.53
CA ILE A 486 -27.40 11.69 -7.44
C ILE A 486 -27.91 13.05 -6.97
N PHE A 487 -27.84 14.05 -7.83
CA PHE A 487 -28.31 15.40 -7.57
C PHE A 487 -29.48 15.70 -8.49
N ASP A 488 -30.66 15.90 -7.92
CA ASP A 488 -31.77 16.54 -8.61
C ASP A 488 -31.57 18.06 -8.58
N ASN A 489 -31.30 18.63 -9.75
CA ASN A 489 -31.10 20.05 -9.97
C ASN A 489 -32.38 20.72 -10.49
N GLY A 490 -33.49 19.98 -10.58
CA GLY A 490 -34.81 20.51 -10.89
C GLY A 490 -35.22 21.56 -9.86
N GLY A 491 -35.55 22.77 -10.35
CA GLY A 491 -35.85 23.92 -9.49
C GLY A 491 -34.62 24.69 -9.01
N MET A 492 -33.42 24.40 -9.50
CA MET A 492 -32.23 25.22 -9.26
C MET A 492 -32.44 26.63 -9.84
N THR A 493 -32.22 27.64 -9.00
CA THR A 493 -32.31 29.06 -9.34
C THR A 493 -30.92 29.70 -9.42
N MET A 494 -30.83 30.94 -9.92
CA MET A 494 -29.58 31.69 -9.90
C MET A 494 -29.02 31.93 -8.49
N SER A 495 -29.87 32.04 -7.45
CA SER A 495 -29.39 32.22 -6.07
C SER A 495 -28.52 31.04 -5.63
N HIS A 496 -28.93 29.80 -5.95
CA HIS A 496 -28.13 28.59 -5.67
C HIS A 496 -26.75 28.63 -6.34
N VAL A 497 -26.67 29.16 -7.55
CA VAL A 497 -25.41 29.30 -8.29
C VAL A 497 -24.54 30.39 -7.68
N THR A 498 -25.12 31.56 -7.40
CA THR A 498 -24.39 32.71 -6.83
C THR A 498 -24.00 32.54 -5.37
N CYS A 499 -24.52 31.53 -4.66
CA CYS A 499 -23.98 31.09 -3.38
C CYS A 499 -22.50 30.67 -3.49
N TRP A 500 -22.03 30.33 -4.69
CA TRP A 500 -20.66 29.94 -4.97
C TRP A 500 -19.95 31.01 -5.81
N THR A 501 -18.77 31.45 -5.37
CA THR A 501 -17.83 32.11 -6.26
C THR A 501 -17.11 31.05 -7.10
N LEU A 502 -16.65 31.40 -8.30
CA LEU A 502 -15.90 30.47 -9.15
C LEU A 502 -14.62 29.97 -8.45
N ASP A 503 -13.99 30.82 -7.64
CA ASP A 503 -12.80 30.48 -6.85
C ASP A 503 -13.14 29.55 -5.68
N ASN A 504 -14.25 29.78 -4.96
CA ASN A 504 -14.70 28.89 -3.88
C ASN A 504 -15.07 27.52 -4.42
N LEU A 505 -15.68 27.43 -5.60
CA LEU A 505 -16.08 26.18 -6.21
C LEU A 505 -14.88 25.37 -6.72
N ALA A 506 -13.91 26.03 -7.37
CA ALA A 506 -12.66 25.39 -7.78
C ALA A 506 -11.79 24.97 -6.58
N GLY A 507 -11.72 25.82 -5.55
CA GLY A 507 -11.05 25.54 -4.28
C GLY A 507 -11.69 24.37 -3.54
N TYR A 508 -13.02 24.34 -3.45
CA TYR A 508 -13.78 23.23 -2.88
C TYR A 508 -13.49 21.92 -3.61
N LEU A 509 -13.62 21.89 -4.94
CA LEU A 509 -13.34 20.68 -5.73
C LEU A 509 -11.90 20.19 -5.51
N ARG A 510 -10.92 21.09 -5.59
CA ARG A 510 -9.50 20.73 -5.41
C ARG A 510 -9.19 20.23 -4.00
N SER A 511 -9.77 20.86 -2.98
CA SER A 511 -9.59 20.50 -1.57
C SER A 511 -10.29 19.20 -1.22
N VAL A 512 -11.56 19.03 -1.59
CA VAL A 512 -12.33 17.83 -1.24
C VAL A 512 -11.82 16.58 -1.95
N ILE A 513 -11.49 16.66 -3.24
CA ILE A 513 -10.97 15.52 -4.01
C ILE A 513 -9.65 15.00 -3.45
N ASN A 514 -8.78 15.90 -2.96
CA ASN A 514 -7.42 15.54 -2.58
C ASN A 514 -7.23 15.34 -1.08
N CYS A 515 -8.14 15.86 -0.25
CA CYS A 515 -8.02 15.84 1.21
C CYS A 515 -9.05 14.91 1.87
N VAL A 516 -10.27 14.78 1.34
CA VAL A 516 -11.30 13.93 1.98
C VAL A 516 -11.17 12.49 1.45
N PRO A 517 -11.05 11.47 2.31
CA PRO A 517 -10.83 10.09 1.88
C PRO A 517 -12.10 9.39 1.35
N VAL A 518 -12.76 9.99 0.36
CA VAL A 518 -13.95 9.43 -0.31
C VAL A 518 -13.58 8.75 -1.62
N ARG A 519 -14.05 7.51 -1.81
CA ARG A 519 -14.00 6.80 -3.09
C ARG A 519 -15.25 7.07 -3.92
N LEU A 520 -15.30 8.24 -4.54
CA LEU A 520 -16.37 8.61 -5.45
C LEU A 520 -16.31 7.74 -6.72
N LYS A 521 -17.37 7.03 -7.09
CA LYS A 521 -17.39 6.16 -8.28
C LYS A 521 -18.25 6.75 -9.40
N GLU A 522 -19.38 7.36 -9.07
CA GLU A 522 -20.30 8.01 -10.03
C GLU A 522 -20.96 9.25 -9.42
N ASN A 523 -21.25 10.25 -10.26
CA ASN A 523 -22.10 11.40 -9.94
C ASN A 523 -23.11 11.58 -11.06
N HIS A 524 -24.38 11.55 -10.70
CA HIS A 524 -25.50 11.77 -11.60
C HIS A 524 -26.08 13.15 -11.32
N PHE A 525 -26.18 13.98 -12.34
CA PHE A 525 -26.87 15.27 -12.27
C PHE A 525 -28.11 15.20 -13.13
N VAL A 526 -29.28 15.39 -12.54
CA VAL A 526 -30.57 15.35 -13.25
C VAL A 526 -31.12 16.77 -13.36
N GLY A 527 -31.68 17.11 -14.52
CA GLY A 527 -32.45 18.34 -14.71
C GLY A 527 -31.62 19.61 -14.54
N VAL A 528 -30.33 19.59 -14.92
CA VAL A 528 -29.45 20.76 -14.82
C VAL A 528 -29.94 21.87 -15.77
N PRO A 529 -30.28 23.06 -15.27
CA PRO A 529 -30.69 24.16 -16.13
C PRO A 529 -29.59 24.60 -17.11
N THR A 530 -29.97 25.09 -18.28
CA THR A 530 -29.03 25.51 -19.33
C THR A 530 -28.05 26.59 -18.87
N PHE A 531 -28.47 27.52 -18.00
CA PHE A 531 -27.59 28.54 -17.43
C PHE A 531 -26.52 27.93 -16.50
N ALA A 532 -26.86 26.87 -15.76
CA ALA A 532 -25.93 26.18 -14.87
C ALA A 532 -24.97 25.26 -15.65
N ALA A 533 -25.40 24.72 -16.79
CA ALA A 533 -24.58 23.83 -17.63
C ALA A 533 -23.25 24.48 -18.10
N GLN A 534 -23.25 25.78 -18.38
CA GLN A 534 -22.02 26.50 -18.78
C GLN A 534 -21.02 26.61 -17.62
N ILE A 535 -21.52 26.87 -16.41
CA ILE A 535 -20.72 26.94 -15.19
C ILE A 535 -20.17 25.55 -14.84
N SER A 536 -21.00 24.52 -14.96
CA SER A 536 -20.56 23.13 -14.82
C SER A 536 -19.44 22.77 -15.79
N LYS A 537 -19.52 23.20 -17.06
CA LYS A 537 -18.45 22.98 -18.05
C LYS A 537 -17.14 23.67 -17.65
N TYR A 538 -17.22 24.89 -17.12
CA TYR A 538 -16.06 25.59 -16.56
C TYR A 538 -15.46 24.84 -15.37
N CYS A 539 -16.26 24.42 -14.40
CA CYS A 539 -15.78 23.67 -13.23
C CYS A 539 -15.18 22.30 -13.59
N LEU A 540 -15.76 21.60 -14.58
CA LEU A 540 -15.25 20.34 -15.11
C LEU A 540 -13.89 20.48 -15.80
N SER A 541 -13.54 21.66 -16.31
CA SER A 541 -12.22 21.91 -16.88
C SER A 541 -11.09 21.74 -15.85
N PHE A 542 -11.38 21.92 -14.56
CA PHE A 542 -10.43 21.70 -13.46
C PHE A 542 -10.47 20.27 -12.91
N ALA A 543 -11.48 19.47 -13.26
CA ALA A 543 -11.60 18.09 -12.83
C ALA A 543 -10.56 17.20 -13.56
N SER A 544 -10.01 16.21 -12.85
CA SER A 544 -9.18 15.17 -13.47
C SER A 544 -10.01 14.33 -14.44
N GLU A 545 -9.36 13.70 -15.42
CA GLU A 545 -10.04 12.80 -16.37
C GLU A 545 -10.83 11.69 -15.64
N LYS A 546 -10.23 11.13 -14.59
CA LYS A 546 -10.87 10.17 -13.69
C LYS A 546 -12.13 10.70 -13.01
N LEU A 547 -12.22 12.00 -12.71
CA LEU A 547 -13.44 12.60 -12.17
C LEU A 547 -14.45 12.90 -13.29
N ARG A 548 -14.00 13.42 -14.44
CA ARG A 548 -14.87 13.69 -15.60
C ARG A 548 -15.56 12.42 -16.10
N SER A 549 -14.84 11.31 -16.16
CA SER A 549 -15.38 10.00 -16.59
C SER A 549 -16.45 9.43 -15.63
N ARG A 550 -16.62 10.02 -14.44
CA ARG A 550 -17.57 9.60 -13.41
C ARG A 550 -18.78 10.52 -13.33
N ILE A 551 -18.89 11.51 -14.20
CA ILE A 551 -19.97 12.50 -14.18
C ILE A 551 -20.93 12.17 -15.31
N HIS A 552 -22.19 11.96 -14.96
CA HIS A 552 -23.28 11.57 -15.84
C HIS A 552 -24.39 12.60 -15.72
N CYS A 553 -24.70 13.30 -16.82
CA CYS A 553 -25.79 14.28 -16.84
C CYS A 553 -27.00 13.65 -17.53
N HIS A 554 -28.17 13.82 -16.90
CA HIS A 554 -29.45 13.33 -17.38
C HIS A 554 -30.38 14.52 -17.53
N SER A 555 -31.06 14.61 -18.67
CA SER A 555 -31.99 15.71 -18.95
C SER A 555 -33.28 15.54 -18.15
N THR A 556 -33.71 14.29 -17.94
CA THR A 556 -34.96 13.96 -17.23
C THR A 556 -34.78 12.86 -16.19
N VAL A 557 -35.77 12.71 -15.31
CA VAL A 557 -35.79 11.65 -14.28
C VAL A 557 -35.94 10.27 -14.92
N GLU A 558 -36.60 10.16 -16.07
CA GLU A 558 -36.76 8.91 -16.83
C GLU A 558 -35.40 8.36 -17.30
N GLU A 559 -34.50 9.22 -17.77
CA GLU A 559 -33.12 8.85 -18.13
C GLU A 559 -32.34 8.33 -16.91
N LEU A 560 -32.53 8.96 -15.74
CA LEU A 560 -31.94 8.48 -14.49
C LEU A 560 -32.48 7.10 -14.11
N ARG A 561 -33.80 6.87 -14.23
CA ARG A 561 -34.44 5.56 -13.93
C ARG A 561 -33.89 4.42 -14.77
N ALA A 562 -33.41 4.70 -15.99
CA ALA A 562 -32.77 3.69 -16.83
C ALA A 562 -31.39 3.26 -16.32
N LYS A 563 -30.78 4.01 -15.40
CA LYS A 563 -29.42 3.78 -14.87
C LYS A 563 -29.38 3.39 -13.39
N VAL A 564 -30.45 3.65 -12.64
CA VAL A 564 -30.53 3.40 -11.20
C VAL A 564 -31.67 2.42 -10.93
N SER A 565 -31.43 1.43 -10.05
CA SER A 565 -32.44 0.43 -9.70
C SER A 565 -33.75 1.09 -9.23
N PRO A 566 -34.92 0.70 -9.79
CA PRO A 566 -36.21 1.22 -9.36
C PRO A 566 -36.49 0.99 -7.87
N GLU A 567 -35.98 -0.10 -7.29
CA GLU A 567 -36.15 -0.40 -5.87
C GLU A 567 -35.43 0.61 -4.97
N LEU A 568 -34.33 1.22 -5.45
CA LEU A 568 -33.53 2.19 -4.69
C LEU A 568 -34.07 3.62 -4.78
N LEU A 569 -34.69 3.99 -5.90
CA LEU A 569 -35.20 5.35 -6.12
C LEU A 569 -36.43 5.64 -5.22
N PRO A 570 -36.53 6.85 -4.64
CA PRO A 570 -37.69 7.23 -3.83
C PRO A 570 -39.01 7.24 -4.61
N LEU A 571 -40.14 7.06 -3.90
CA LEU A 571 -41.50 7.09 -4.48
C LEU A 571 -41.77 8.37 -5.28
N GLU A 572 -41.30 9.51 -4.79
CA GLU A 572 -41.49 10.83 -5.39
C GLU A 572 -40.79 10.94 -6.76
N TYR A 573 -39.79 10.12 -7.02
CA TYR A 573 -39.10 10.01 -8.30
C TYR A 573 -39.55 8.79 -9.09
N GLY A 574 -40.71 8.20 -8.75
CA GLY A 574 -41.34 7.05 -9.41
C GLY A 574 -40.53 5.75 -9.32
N GLY A 575 -39.72 5.62 -8.27
CA GLY A 575 -39.19 4.32 -7.86
C GLY A 575 -40.15 3.58 -6.92
N LYS A 576 -39.67 2.48 -6.36
CA LYS A 576 -40.35 1.63 -5.37
C LYS A 576 -39.71 1.69 -3.98
N GLY A 577 -38.63 2.47 -3.83
CA GLY A 577 -38.00 2.70 -2.53
C GLY A 577 -38.89 3.52 -1.59
N PRO A 578 -38.52 3.70 -0.32
CA PRO A 578 -39.30 4.51 0.62
C PRO A 578 -39.37 5.99 0.21
N SER A 579 -40.30 6.74 0.80
CA SER A 579 -40.39 8.20 0.57
C SER A 579 -39.14 8.93 1.06
N ILE A 580 -38.81 10.07 0.46
CA ILE A 580 -37.68 10.91 0.87
C ILE A 580 -37.75 11.23 2.37
N LYS A 581 -38.96 11.53 2.87
CA LYS A 581 -39.18 11.84 4.27
C LYS A 581 -38.82 10.65 5.19
N ALA A 582 -39.27 9.43 4.85
CA ALA A 582 -38.97 8.24 5.63
C ALA A 582 -37.46 7.90 5.60
N LEU A 583 -36.82 8.07 4.44
CA LEU A 583 -35.37 7.91 4.29
C LEU A 583 -34.60 8.94 5.13
N ASN A 584 -35.08 10.18 5.19
CA ASN A 584 -34.48 11.23 6.01
C ASN A 584 -34.63 10.94 7.50
N GLU A 585 -35.80 10.47 7.97
CA GLU A 585 -36.00 10.07 9.37
C GLU A 585 -35.01 8.96 9.79
N ARG A 586 -34.82 7.95 8.93
CA ARG A 586 -33.82 6.90 9.12
C ARG A 586 -32.39 7.45 9.12
N PHE A 587 -32.08 8.39 8.23
CA PHE A 587 -30.77 9.04 8.21
C PHE A 587 -30.52 9.86 9.49
N ARG A 588 -31.55 10.52 10.04
CA ARG A 588 -31.46 11.26 11.31
C ARG A 588 -31.14 10.33 12.47
N GLU A 589 -31.73 9.13 12.51
CA GLU A 589 -31.37 8.09 13.48
C GLU A 589 -29.90 7.68 13.35
N PHE A 590 -29.42 7.42 12.13
CA PHE A 590 -28.00 7.12 11.88
C PHE A 590 -27.07 8.23 12.37
N LEU A 591 -27.39 9.49 12.07
CA LEU A 591 -26.61 10.65 12.52
C LEU A 591 -26.58 10.78 14.05
N ARG A 592 -27.68 10.50 14.75
CA ARG A 592 -27.71 10.47 16.22
C ARG A 592 -26.75 9.41 16.78
N LEU A 593 -26.71 8.22 16.17
CA LEU A 593 -25.78 7.15 16.57
C LEU A 593 -24.30 7.54 16.34
N LYS A 594 -24.02 8.38 15.34
CA LYS A 594 -22.66 8.83 15.00
C LYS A 594 -22.25 10.14 15.66
N ARG A 595 -23.17 10.83 16.34
CA ARG A 595 -22.98 12.18 16.87
C ARG A 595 -21.71 12.33 17.69
N THR A 596 -21.49 11.47 18.69
CA THR A 596 -20.32 11.54 19.57
C THR A 596 -19.02 11.47 18.77
N THR A 597 -18.91 10.46 17.89
CA THR A 597 -17.72 10.26 17.05
C THR A 597 -17.48 11.42 16.08
N LEU A 598 -18.54 12.07 15.58
CA LEU A 598 -18.44 13.23 14.69
C LEU A 598 -17.92 14.48 15.42
N ILE A 599 -18.35 14.69 16.66
CA ILE A 599 -17.91 15.81 17.50
C ILE A 599 -16.44 15.60 17.93
N GLU A 600 -16.05 14.39 18.30
CA GLU A 600 -14.67 14.03 18.66
C GLU A 600 -13.66 14.23 17.51
N LEU A 601 -14.12 14.39 16.26
CA LEU A 601 -13.21 14.71 15.14
C LEU A 601 -12.54 16.08 15.30
N ASP A 602 -13.11 16.97 16.11
CA ASP A 602 -12.54 18.29 16.39
C ASP A 602 -11.36 18.22 17.38
N ASP A 603 -11.17 17.09 18.08
CA ASP A 603 -10.03 16.90 18.98
C ASP A 603 -8.73 16.58 18.24
N MET A 604 -8.81 16.31 16.93
CA MET A 604 -7.63 16.05 16.10
C MET A 604 -6.92 17.36 15.76
N GLU A 605 -5.61 17.35 15.93
CA GLU A 605 -4.77 18.53 15.88
C GLU A 605 -3.42 18.21 15.21
N ILE A 606 -3.13 18.94 14.14
CA ILE A 606 -1.84 19.03 13.48
C ILE A 606 -1.29 20.45 13.65
N ASP A 607 0.01 20.55 13.83
CA ASP A 607 0.71 21.82 13.78
C ASP A 607 0.61 22.40 12.35
N LEU A 608 -0.20 23.45 12.22
CA LEU A 608 -0.35 24.24 10.99
C LEU A 608 0.94 25.00 10.68
N LYS A 609 1.78 25.27 11.68
CA LYS A 609 3.17 25.64 11.46
C LYS A 609 3.90 24.38 11.01
N ASP A 610 3.80 24.07 9.71
CA ASP A 610 4.79 23.17 9.14
C ASP A 610 6.17 23.77 9.47
N PRO A 611 7.18 23.06 9.99
CA PRO A 611 8.54 23.59 9.97
C PRO A 611 8.99 23.99 8.55
N ARG A 612 8.28 23.51 7.52
CA ARG A 612 8.40 23.91 6.10
C ARG A 612 7.55 25.14 5.69
N GLU A 613 6.63 25.62 6.54
CA GLU A 613 5.77 26.82 6.35
C GLU A 613 5.97 27.90 7.43
N ALA A 614 6.39 27.59 8.66
CA ALA A 614 6.82 28.54 9.68
C ALA A 614 8.19 29.17 9.35
N ALA A 615 8.97 28.52 8.48
CA ALA A 615 10.07 29.16 7.77
C ALA A 615 9.61 30.06 6.60
N VAL A 616 8.30 30.19 6.36
CA VAL A 616 7.69 30.89 5.20
C VAL A 616 6.57 31.87 5.60
N HIS A 617 5.97 31.76 6.80
CA HIS A 617 4.74 32.48 7.16
C HIS A 617 4.77 33.21 8.50
N GLU A 618 5.93 33.41 9.13
CA GLU A 618 6.02 34.34 10.27
C GLU A 618 6.14 35.82 9.87
N ASP A 619 6.16 36.14 8.58
CA ASP A 619 5.89 37.51 8.11
C ASP A 619 5.14 37.45 6.79
N VAL A 620 3.84 37.73 6.81
CA VAL A 620 3.27 38.96 6.23
C VAL A 620 1.84 39.10 6.77
N GLY A 621 1.75 39.80 7.90
CA GLY A 621 0.65 40.69 8.22
C GLY A 621 1.26 42.01 8.65
N GLU A 622 1.68 42.82 7.66
CA GLU A 622 2.21 44.18 7.79
C GLU A 622 3.26 44.43 8.90
N VAL A 623 4.53 44.16 8.61
CA VAL A 623 5.61 45.03 9.09
C VAL A 623 6.63 45.28 7.97
N VAL A 624 6.82 46.56 7.74
CA VAL A 624 7.86 47.28 7.00
C VAL A 624 9.20 46.55 6.88
N ALA A 625 9.71 46.50 5.63
CA ALA A 625 11.12 46.40 5.20
C ALA A 625 12.16 45.94 6.24
N ASP A 626 12.67 44.71 6.12
CA ASP A 626 14.12 44.46 6.11
C ASP A 626 14.47 43.08 5.51
N VAL A 627 15.14 43.08 4.36
CA VAL A 627 15.61 41.86 3.68
C VAL A 627 17.02 41.54 4.20
N CYS A 628 17.18 40.40 4.88
CA CYS A 628 18.51 39.90 5.25
C CYS A 628 19.22 39.28 4.02
N GLU A 629 20.28 39.94 3.55
CA GLU A 629 21.02 39.71 2.30
C GLU A 629 21.81 38.39 2.16
N ARG A 630 21.64 37.34 2.99
CA ARG A 630 22.72 36.34 3.19
C ARG A 630 22.54 34.87 2.78
N CYS A 631 21.49 34.45 2.05
CA CYS A 631 21.35 33.04 1.65
C CYS A 631 21.20 32.84 0.14
N VAL A 632 22.30 32.96 -0.61
CA VAL A 632 22.42 32.47 -1.99
C VAL A 632 23.65 31.55 -2.07
N ILE A 633 23.45 30.31 -2.50
CA ILE A 633 24.54 29.36 -2.73
C ILE A 633 24.97 29.55 -4.18
N THR A 634 26.06 30.27 -4.40
CA THR A 634 26.67 30.41 -5.72
C THR A 634 27.19 29.05 -6.17
N SER A 635 26.74 28.55 -7.33
CA SER A 635 27.46 27.45 -7.96
C SER A 635 28.87 27.96 -8.34
N LYS A 636 29.89 27.16 -8.10
CA LYS A 636 31.26 27.53 -8.46
C LYS A 636 31.30 27.68 -9.98
N MET A 637 31.64 28.88 -10.49
CA MET A 637 31.88 29.05 -11.93
C MET A 637 32.96 28.03 -12.34
N PRO A 638 32.79 27.36 -13.49
CA PRO A 638 33.83 26.45 -13.97
C PRO A 638 35.14 27.23 -14.10
N SER A 639 36.22 26.76 -13.48
CA SER A 639 37.53 27.44 -13.52
C SER A 639 38.21 27.21 -14.87
N ASP A 640 39.13 28.08 -15.30
CA ASP A 640 39.84 27.89 -16.58
C ASP A 640 40.76 26.66 -16.57
N ASP A 641 41.02 26.09 -15.38
CA ASP A 641 41.80 24.86 -15.17
C ASP A 641 40.91 23.59 -15.04
N ASP A 642 39.62 23.66 -15.35
CA ASP A 642 38.71 22.51 -15.21
C ASP A 642 39.04 21.41 -16.23
N VAL A 643 39.39 20.23 -15.70
CA VAL A 643 39.74 19.04 -16.48
C VAL A 643 38.49 18.51 -17.22
N LEU A 644 38.65 18.16 -18.50
CA LEU A 644 37.61 17.50 -19.28
C LEU A 644 37.10 16.23 -18.58
N ILE A 645 35.79 16.03 -18.55
CA ILE A 645 35.20 14.79 -18.05
C ILE A 645 35.43 13.69 -19.09
N PRO A 646 36.13 12.59 -18.72
CA PRO A 646 36.50 11.55 -19.67
C PRO A 646 35.27 10.81 -20.20
N ALA A 647 35.42 10.17 -21.36
CA ALA A 647 34.39 9.29 -21.91
C ALA A 647 34.13 8.11 -20.94
N PRO A 648 32.87 7.80 -20.60
CA PRO A 648 32.52 6.74 -19.68
C PRO A 648 32.70 5.36 -20.31
N ASN A 649 32.98 4.35 -19.48
CA ASN A 649 32.92 2.96 -19.92
C ASN A 649 31.43 2.54 -20.10
N LEU A 650 31.12 1.92 -21.24
CA LEU A 650 29.78 1.48 -21.62
C LEU A 650 29.60 -0.04 -21.64
N ASP A 651 30.61 -0.78 -21.20
CA ASP A 651 30.53 -2.21 -20.97
C ASP A 651 29.53 -2.44 -19.82
N LYS A 652 28.69 -3.45 -19.97
CA LYS A 652 27.73 -3.81 -18.90
C LYS A 652 28.42 -4.26 -17.62
N ALA A 653 29.60 -4.87 -17.76
CA ALA A 653 30.38 -5.46 -16.68
C ALA A 653 31.87 -5.14 -16.90
N PRO A 654 32.30 -3.88 -16.70
CA PRO A 654 33.71 -3.53 -16.79
C PRO A 654 34.49 -4.29 -15.71
N ALA A 655 35.79 -4.51 -15.96
CA ALA A 655 36.68 -5.17 -14.99
C ALA A 655 36.70 -4.44 -13.62
N ARG A 656 36.49 -3.12 -13.63
CA ARG A 656 36.34 -2.29 -12.44
C ARG A 656 35.28 -1.22 -12.69
N TYR A 657 34.31 -1.12 -11.79
CA TYR A 657 33.33 -0.03 -11.82
C TYR A 657 33.94 1.26 -11.28
N ASP A 658 33.66 2.37 -11.96
CA ASP A 658 33.85 3.70 -11.42
C ASP A 658 32.80 3.97 -10.33
N ASN A 659 33.27 4.28 -9.13
CA ASN A 659 32.46 4.56 -7.94
C ASN A 659 32.66 5.99 -7.44
N GLU A 660 33.30 6.85 -8.22
CA GLU A 660 33.42 8.27 -7.89
C GLU A 660 32.03 8.89 -7.76
N ILE A 661 31.86 9.67 -6.69
CA ILE A 661 30.66 10.43 -6.40
C ILE A 661 31.09 11.81 -5.90
N ASP A 662 30.34 12.84 -6.28
CA ASP A 662 30.63 14.19 -5.80
C ASP A 662 30.31 14.30 -4.32
N GLU A 663 31.13 15.06 -3.58
CA GLU A 663 30.83 15.41 -2.20
C GLU A 663 29.59 16.31 -2.16
N LEU A 664 28.59 15.88 -1.40
CA LEU A 664 27.38 16.66 -1.18
C LEU A 664 27.62 17.69 -0.07
N ASP A 665 27.18 18.93 -0.28
CA ASP A 665 27.11 19.92 0.80
C ASP A 665 26.14 19.47 1.91
N ALA A 666 26.24 20.11 3.09
CA ALA A 666 25.46 19.71 4.27
C ALA A 666 23.93 19.74 4.02
N HIS A 667 23.45 20.69 3.23
CA HIS A 667 22.05 20.83 2.87
C HIS A 667 21.58 19.67 1.97
N CYS A 668 22.34 19.36 0.93
CA CYS A 668 22.05 18.26 0.02
C CYS A 668 22.17 16.89 0.69
N GLN A 669 23.12 16.72 1.63
CA GLN A 669 23.21 15.53 2.46
C GLN A 669 21.96 15.34 3.33
N GLN A 670 21.45 16.43 3.92
CA GLN A 670 20.21 16.40 4.69
C GLN A 670 19.02 16.05 3.78
N LEU A 671 18.93 16.67 2.61
CA LEU A 671 17.89 16.34 1.62
C LEU A 671 17.93 14.87 1.19
N ALA A 672 19.13 14.32 0.99
CA ALA A 672 19.33 12.92 0.63
C ALA A 672 18.87 11.97 1.75
N ARG A 673 19.21 12.27 3.01
CA ARG A 673 18.77 11.48 4.17
C ARG A 673 17.25 11.53 4.35
N ASP A 674 16.68 12.73 4.39
CA ASP A 674 15.27 12.92 4.79
C ASP A 674 14.30 12.54 3.68
N PHE A 675 14.58 12.95 2.44
CA PHE A 675 13.63 12.80 1.33
C PHE A 675 13.90 11.58 0.46
N LEU A 676 15.17 11.13 0.38
CA LEU A 676 15.58 9.99 -0.43
C LEU A 676 15.87 8.73 0.40
N ARG A 677 16.00 8.85 1.73
CA ARG A 677 16.40 7.77 2.66
C ARG A 677 17.79 7.23 2.35
N GLU A 678 18.63 8.06 1.76
CA GLU A 678 19.97 7.70 1.32
C GLU A 678 20.91 7.60 2.51
N ASN A 679 21.60 6.47 2.62
CA ASN A 679 22.74 6.27 3.50
C ASN A 679 23.83 5.47 2.76
N PRO A 680 25.10 5.47 3.22
CA PRO A 680 26.20 4.83 2.51
C PRO A 680 25.96 3.35 2.18
N SER A 681 25.47 2.57 3.16
CA SER A 681 25.20 1.14 2.97
C SER A 681 24.10 0.87 1.96
N LEU A 682 23.00 1.63 2.00
CA LEU A 682 21.92 1.52 1.03
C LEU A 682 22.39 1.90 -0.38
N ARG A 683 23.23 2.94 -0.48
CA ARG A 683 23.81 3.40 -1.75
C ARG A 683 24.64 2.29 -2.40
N GLU A 684 25.57 1.72 -1.66
CA GLU A 684 26.44 0.63 -2.12
C GLU A 684 25.63 -0.61 -2.55
N GLN A 685 24.70 -1.06 -1.69
CA GLN A 685 23.85 -2.21 -2.00
C GLN A 685 22.99 -1.98 -3.24
N SER A 686 22.41 -0.80 -3.39
CA SER A 686 21.52 -0.48 -4.51
C SER A 686 22.28 -0.33 -5.83
N LEU A 687 23.49 0.24 -5.79
CA LEU A 687 24.39 0.30 -6.95
C LEU A 687 24.80 -1.11 -7.39
N ALA A 688 25.20 -1.96 -6.45
CA ALA A 688 25.54 -3.35 -6.74
C ALA A 688 24.35 -4.11 -7.34
N GLN A 689 23.17 -3.95 -6.77
CA GLN A 689 21.94 -4.58 -7.25
C GLN A 689 21.57 -4.13 -8.67
N LEU A 690 21.65 -2.83 -8.96
CA LEU A 690 21.32 -2.30 -10.28
C LEU A 690 22.32 -2.74 -11.34
N ARG A 691 23.62 -2.80 -11.00
CA ARG A 691 24.67 -3.36 -11.88
C ARG A 691 24.43 -4.84 -12.18
N ASP A 692 24.18 -5.66 -11.15
CA ASP A 692 23.86 -7.09 -11.34
C ASP A 692 22.64 -7.29 -12.26
N TRP A 693 21.62 -6.44 -12.08
CA TRP A 693 20.44 -6.44 -12.95
C TRP A 693 20.77 -6.05 -14.40
N ILE A 694 21.58 -5.00 -14.63
CA ILE A 694 21.99 -4.56 -15.98
C ILE A 694 22.75 -5.68 -16.71
N VAL A 695 23.66 -6.36 -16.01
CA VAL A 695 24.45 -7.48 -16.55
C VAL A 695 23.55 -8.60 -17.03
N LYS A 696 22.56 -8.98 -16.22
CA LYS A 696 21.59 -10.05 -16.52
C LYS A 696 20.52 -9.64 -17.53
N HIS A 697 20.35 -8.35 -17.81
CA HIS A 697 19.27 -7.88 -18.66
C HIS A 697 19.53 -8.22 -20.15
N PRO A 698 18.65 -8.98 -20.83
CA PRO A 698 18.91 -9.47 -22.18
C PRO A 698 18.87 -8.36 -23.25
N SER A 699 18.02 -7.35 -23.06
CA SER A 699 17.79 -6.28 -24.05
C SER A 699 18.77 -5.12 -23.96
N ILE A 700 19.37 -4.85 -22.79
CA ILE A 700 20.45 -3.87 -22.72
C ILE A 700 21.61 -4.47 -23.52
N LYS A 701 22.38 -3.71 -24.29
CA LYS A 701 23.58 -4.21 -24.98
C LYS A 701 24.81 -3.45 -24.50
N ARG A 702 24.75 -2.11 -24.55
CA ARG A 702 25.77 -1.19 -24.04
C ARG A 702 25.12 -0.14 -23.14
N CYS A 703 25.65 0.03 -21.93
CA CYS A 703 25.05 0.92 -20.93
C CYS A 703 26.13 1.44 -19.99
N ARG A 704 26.06 2.73 -19.67
CA ARG A 704 26.89 3.37 -18.65
C ARG A 704 26.56 2.79 -17.26
N THR A 705 27.57 2.42 -16.47
CA THR A 705 27.38 1.73 -15.16
C THR A 705 28.15 2.33 -13.98
N ASP A 706 28.77 3.50 -14.15
CA ASP A 706 29.40 4.25 -13.04
C ASP A 706 28.36 4.77 -12.03
N ALA A 707 28.86 5.10 -10.84
CA ALA A 707 28.01 5.52 -9.74
C ALA A 707 27.24 6.82 -10.04
N ARG A 708 27.87 7.84 -10.66
CA ARG A 708 27.21 9.12 -10.99
C ARG A 708 25.98 8.91 -11.85
N PHE A 709 26.09 8.07 -12.88
CA PHE A 709 24.98 7.74 -13.79
C PHE A 709 23.86 6.94 -13.11
N LEU A 710 24.19 5.86 -12.41
CA LEU A 710 23.17 4.99 -11.81
C LEU A 710 22.42 5.68 -10.65
N LEU A 711 23.09 6.58 -9.92
CA LEU A 711 22.46 7.35 -8.86
C LEU A 711 21.36 8.28 -9.35
N ARG A 712 21.40 8.76 -10.60
CA ARG A 712 20.33 9.54 -11.23
C ARG A 712 18.97 8.86 -11.06
N PHE A 713 18.91 7.56 -11.36
CA PHE A 713 17.71 6.74 -11.31
C PHE A 713 17.33 6.37 -9.88
N LEU A 714 18.31 5.94 -9.08
CA LEU A 714 18.11 5.54 -7.69
C LEU A 714 17.58 6.71 -6.85
N ARG A 715 18.20 7.89 -6.92
CA ARG A 715 17.78 9.09 -6.20
C ARG A 715 16.41 9.59 -6.67
N THR A 716 16.17 9.65 -7.98
CA THR A 716 14.87 10.06 -8.54
C THR A 716 13.73 9.15 -8.08
N LYS A 717 13.99 7.86 -7.92
CA LYS A 717 13.01 6.85 -7.47
C LYS A 717 13.14 6.48 -6.00
N LYS A 718 13.83 7.30 -5.19
CA LYS A 718 13.98 7.13 -3.73
C LYS A 718 14.43 5.71 -3.34
N TYR A 719 15.44 5.20 -4.03
CA TYR A 719 16.04 3.88 -3.83
C TYR A 719 15.08 2.68 -4.01
N SER A 720 13.94 2.87 -4.68
CA SER A 720 13.09 1.77 -5.08
C SER A 720 13.68 1.06 -6.29
N PHE A 721 14.27 -0.13 -6.09
CA PHE A 721 14.91 -0.92 -7.15
C PHE A 721 14.02 -1.10 -8.39
N ILE A 722 12.78 -1.58 -8.21
CA ILE A 722 11.85 -1.83 -9.33
C ILE A 722 11.58 -0.55 -10.13
N ASN A 723 11.31 0.56 -9.44
CA ASN A 723 10.99 1.81 -10.14
C ASN A 723 12.22 2.42 -10.82
N ALA A 724 13.41 2.27 -10.22
CA ALA A 724 14.67 2.75 -10.76
C ALA A 724 15.09 1.96 -12.00
N SER A 725 15.01 0.63 -11.96
CA SER A 725 15.33 -0.24 -13.10
C SER A 725 14.36 -0.03 -14.27
N THR A 726 13.06 0.09 -14.00
CA THR A 726 12.07 0.44 -15.04
C THR A 726 12.31 1.82 -15.65
N MET A 727 12.72 2.82 -14.85
CA MET A 727 13.04 4.14 -15.38
C MET A 727 14.29 4.13 -16.26
N LEU A 728 15.34 3.40 -15.84
CA LEU A 728 16.56 3.23 -16.63
C LEU A 728 16.25 2.55 -17.97
N GLU A 729 15.44 1.49 -17.96
CA GLU A 729 15.01 0.82 -19.19
C GLU A 729 14.27 1.77 -20.13
N ARG A 730 13.31 2.54 -19.61
CA ARG A 730 12.55 3.52 -20.41
C ARG A 730 13.43 4.64 -20.96
N TYR A 731 14.39 5.10 -20.16
CA TYR A 731 15.39 6.08 -20.60
C TYR A 731 16.20 5.54 -21.78
N LEU A 732 16.75 4.33 -21.68
CA LEU A 732 17.50 3.68 -22.77
C LEU A 732 16.63 3.46 -24.01
N ALA A 733 15.40 2.99 -23.85
CA ALA A 733 14.45 2.82 -24.95
C ALA A 733 14.15 4.16 -25.65
N CYS A 734 13.92 5.24 -24.90
CA CYS A 734 13.68 6.57 -25.47
C CYS A 734 14.87 7.07 -26.30
N ARG A 735 16.11 6.81 -25.86
CA ARG A 735 17.32 7.15 -26.62
C ARG A 735 17.39 6.45 -27.97
N VAL A 736 16.96 5.18 -28.02
CA VAL A 736 16.95 4.38 -29.26
C VAL A 736 15.78 4.77 -30.17
N VAL A 737 14.60 5.04 -29.61
CA VAL A 737 13.39 5.37 -30.38
C VAL A 737 13.42 6.81 -30.92
N HIS A 738 14.00 7.75 -30.18
CA HIS A 738 14.08 9.17 -30.55
C HIS A 738 15.53 9.64 -30.75
N PRO A 739 16.30 9.06 -31.70
CA PRO A 739 17.72 9.38 -31.86
C PRO A 739 17.96 10.86 -32.20
N HIS A 740 17.00 11.53 -32.84
CA HIS A 740 17.07 12.96 -33.14
C HIS A 740 16.99 13.88 -31.91
N TRP A 741 16.58 13.37 -30.73
CA TRP A 741 16.65 14.10 -29.46
C TRP A 741 17.94 13.85 -28.70
N PHE A 742 18.53 12.67 -28.86
CA PHE A 742 19.57 12.16 -27.96
C PHE A 742 20.94 11.98 -28.58
N LYS A 743 21.05 11.95 -29.91
CA LYS A 743 22.32 11.81 -30.63
C LYS A 743 22.96 13.15 -30.92
N ARG A 744 24.29 13.15 -31.01
CA ARG A 744 25.13 14.34 -31.25
C ARG A 744 24.82 15.45 -30.26
N LEU A 745 24.78 15.18 -28.96
CA LEU A 745 24.66 16.23 -27.94
C LEU A 745 25.99 16.99 -27.84
N ASP A 746 26.28 17.80 -28.85
CA ASP A 746 27.55 18.49 -29.04
C ASP A 746 27.31 20.00 -29.16
N ILE A 747 28.04 20.79 -28.38
CA ILE A 747 27.99 22.25 -28.45
C ILE A 747 28.78 22.81 -29.65
N GLU A 748 29.66 22.01 -30.26
CA GLU A 748 30.35 22.37 -31.51
C GLU A 748 29.48 22.11 -32.75
N ASP A 749 28.33 21.44 -32.60
CA ASP A 749 27.32 21.35 -33.65
C ASP A 749 26.69 22.72 -33.87
N GLN A 750 26.79 23.25 -35.09
CA GLN A 750 26.38 24.63 -35.41
C GLN A 750 24.95 24.92 -34.94
N GLU A 751 24.00 24.00 -35.19
CA GLU A 751 22.59 24.17 -34.82
C GLU A 751 22.38 24.27 -33.31
N MET A 752 23.14 23.51 -32.50
CA MET A 752 23.05 23.57 -31.04
C MET A 752 23.74 24.82 -30.50
N CYS A 753 24.90 25.18 -31.06
CA CYS A 753 25.63 26.40 -30.69
C CYS A 753 24.75 27.64 -30.93
N ASP A 754 24.14 27.75 -32.11
CA ASP A 754 23.27 28.86 -32.48
C ASP A 754 22.08 29.00 -31.51
N LEU A 755 21.43 27.89 -31.13
CA LEU A 755 20.30 27.89 -30.19
C LEU A 755 20.73 28.29 -28.77
N VAL A 756 21.93 27.88 -28.33
CA VAL A 756 22.50 28.30 -27.04
C VAL A 756 22.82 29.78 -27.05
N GLU A 757 23.47 30.28 -28.11
CA GLU A 757 23.83 31.69 -28.27
C GLU A 757 22.60 32.60 -28.39
N ALA A 758 21.55 32.13 -29.06
CA ALA A 758 20.26 32.82 -29.10
C ALA A 758 19.59 32.89 -27.72
N GLY A 759 19.99 32.03 -26.77
CA GLY A 759 19.44 31.96 -25.42
C GLY A 759 18.16 31.15 -25.32
N PHE A 760 18.00 30.12 -26.16
CA PHE A 760 16.82 29.24 -26.16
C PHE A 760 16.61 28.51 -24.83
N LEU A 761 17.66 27.93 -24.27
CA LEU A 761 17.60 27.19 -23.00
C LEU A 761 18.99 27.06 -22.36
N TYR A 762 19.12 27.45 -21.09
CA TYR A 762 20.37 27.33 -20.34
C TYR A 762 20.13 27.33 -18.81
N PRO A 763 21.01 26.68 -18.02
CA PRO A 763 20.98 26.78 -16.57
C PRO A 763 21.45 28.16 -16.09
N VAL A 764 20.77 28.69 -15.07
CA VAL A 764 21.18 29.87 -14.31
C VAL A 764 22.30 29.47 -13.35
N LEU A 765 23.25 30.39 -13.12
CA LEU A 765 24.44 30.16 -12.29
C LEU A 765 24.09 30.00 -10.80
N GLU A 766 23.10 30.75 -10.33
CA GLU A 766 22.70 30.72 -8.92
C GLU A 766 21.63 29.67 -8.69
N LYS A 767 21.71 29.01 -7.52
CA LYS A 767 20.67 28.12 -7.04
C LYS A 767 19.68 28.90 -6.18
N ASP A 768 18.45 28.43 -6.14
CA ASP A 768 17.47 29.03 -5.26
C ASP A 768 17.75 28.72 -3.78
N ALA A 769 16.99 29.36 -2.88
CA ALA A 769 17.12 29.19 -1.44
C ALA A 769 16.95 27.73 -0.96
N ARG A 770 16.40 26.84 -1.81
CA ARG A 770 16.21 25.41 -1.52
C ARG A 770 17.32 24.55 -2.13
N GLY A 771 18.32 25.15 -2.77
CA GLY A 771 19.42 24.48 -3.45
C GLY A 771 19.03 23.91 -4.83
N ARG A 772 17.87 24.29 -5.38
CA ARG A 772 17.40 23.82 -6.69
C ARG A 772 18.10 24.61 -7.80
N THR A 773 18.44 23.94 -8.88
CA THR A 773 18.97 24.61 -10.09
C THR A 773 17.82 25.20 -10.89
N VAL A 774 17.93 26.47 -11.27
CA VAL A 774 16.97 27.12 -12.17
C VAL A 774 17.47 26.97 -13.60
N ILE A 775 16.61 26.49 -14.49
CA ILE A 775 16.84 26.43 -15.93
C ILE A 775 15.94 27.50 -16.54
N PHE A 776 16.51 28.40 -17.32
CA PHE A 776 15.80 29.45 -18.01
C PHE A 776 15.72 29.15 -19.50
N GLY A 777 14.57 29.39 -20.12
CA GLY A 777 14.36 29.27 -21.54
C GLY A 777 13.48 30.37 -22.11
N ASP A 778 13.72 30.71 -23.36
CA ASP A 778 12.94 31.66 -24.13
C ASP A 778 12.49 30.96 -25.41
N ALA A 779 11.18 30.72 -25.55
CA ALA A 779 10.64 30.06 -26.72
C ALA A 779 10.81 30.89 -27.97
N GLY A 780 10.77 32.22 -27.86
CA GLY A 780 10.77 33.15 -28.98
C GLY A 780 12.06 33.14 -29.80
N THR A 781 13.16 32.64 -29.23
CA THR A 781 14.47 32.61 -29.90
C THR A 781 14.58 31.47 -30.92
N LEU A 782 13.66 30.50 -30.89
CA LEU A 782 13.63 29.41 -31.87
C LEU A 782 12.94 29.86 -33.16
N ASP A 783 13.73 30.16 -34.20
CA ASP A 783 13.19 30.49 -35.52
C ASP A 783 12.56 29.24 -36.18
N PRO A 784 11.23 29.20 -36.37
CA PRO A 784 10.55 28.05 -36.97
C PRO A 784 10.87 27.84 -38.46
N LYS A 785 11.55 28.79 -39.12
CA LYS A 785 12.01 28.64 -40.51
C LYS A 785 13.32 27.88 -40.63
N VAL A 786 14.13 27.90 -39.57
CA VAL A 786 15.47 27.30 -39.55
C VAL A 786 15.46 26.01 -38.72
N TYR A 787 14.81 26.03 -37.56
CA TYR A 787 14.85 24.94 -36.60
C TYR A 787 13.51 24.21 -36.45
N THR A 788 13.59 22.94 -36.09
CA THR A 788 12.43 22.07 -35.83
C THR A 788 12.23 21.82 -34.34
N VAL A 789 11.07 21.28 -33.96
CA VAL A 789 10.80 20.83 -32.58
C VAL A 789 11.83 19.80 -32.10
N GLY A 790 12.35 18.98 -33.01
CA GLY A 790 13.43 18.04 -32.72
C GLY A 790 14.70 18.71 -32.20
N HIS A 791 15.07 19.88 -32.76
CA HIS A 791 16.21 20.66 -32.28
C HIS A 791 15.94 21.22 -30.88
N GLY A 792 14.72 21.72 -30.63
CA GLY A 792 14.30 22.16 -29.30
C GLY A 792 14.36 21.03 -28.26
N SER A 793 13.91 19.82 -28.59
CA SER A 793 14.03 18.65 -27.73
C SER A 793 15.48 18.23 -27.48
N ARG A 794 16.33 18.28 -28.53
CA ARG A 794 17.77 18.00 -28.42
C ARG A 794 18.48 18.99 -27.50
N MET A 795 18.10 20.26 -27.53
CA MET A 795 18.57 21.28 -26.59
C MET A 795 18.19 20.97 -25.13
N HIS A 796 16.96 20.51 -24.88
CA HIS A 796 16.56 20.06 -23.54
C HIS A 796 17.39 18.86 -23.07
N MET A 797 17.74 17.94 -23.98
CA MET A 797 18.59 16.78 -23.65
C MET A 797 20.03 17.20 -23.39
N LEU A 798 20.58 18.16 -24.14
CA LEU A 798 21.92 18.71 -23.91
C LEU A 798 22.02 19.36 -22.52
N VAL A 799 21.08 20.24 -22.17
CA VAL A 799 21.01 20.86 -20.83
C VAL A 799 20.84 19.78 -19.77
N GLY A 800 19.91 18.84 -19.97
CA GLY A 800 19.68 17.73 -19.05
C GLY A 800 20.93 16.90 -18.78
N GLU A 801 21.57 16.33 -19.80
CA GLU A 801 22.72 15.43 -19.63
C GLU A 801 23.93 16.09 -18.96
N THR A 802 24.13 17.40 -19.14
CA THR A 802 25.18 18.13 -18.41
C THR A 802 24.84 18.36 -16.94
N LEU A 803 23.57 18.38 -16.55
CA LEU A 803 23.11 18.59 -15.17
C LEU A 803 22.84 17.27 -14.43
N TYR A 804 22.56 16.19 -15.14
CA TYR A 804 22.12 14.92 -14.54
C TYR A 804 23.18 14.29 -13.64
N ASP A 805 24.48 14.46 -13.92
CA ASP A 805 25.55 13.93 -13.06
C ASP A 805 25.80 14.76 -11.79
N ASP A 806 25.30 15.99 -11.71
CA ASP A 806 25.51 16.85 -10.55
C ASP A 806 24.70 16.33 -9.36
N ALA A 807 25.41 15.84 -8.33
CA ALA A 807 24.80 15.23 -7.16
C ALA A 807 23.87 16.19 -6.40
N SER A 808 24.16 17.49 -6.40
CA SER A 808 23.30 18.49 -5.74
C SER A 808 21.97 18.64 -6.48
N VAL A 809 21.98 18.60 -7.81
CA VAL A 809 20.76 18.66 -8.63
C VAL A 809 19.98 17.34 -8.50
N GLN A 810 20.65 16.19 -8.39
CA GLN A 810 19.98 14.91 -8.14
C GLN A 810 19.21 14.92 -6.80
N CYS A 811 19.76 15.60 -5.79
CA CYS A 811 19.14 15.74 -4.46
C CYS A 811 18.03 16.80 -4.42
N ALA A 812 18.31 18.04 -4.84
CA ALA A 812 17.37 19.16 -4.74
C ALA A 812 16.35 19.19 -5.89
N GLY A 813 16.73 18.73 -7.08
CA GLY A 813 15.97 18.85 -8.31
C GLY A 813 16.18 20.19 -9.01
N PHE A 814 15.36 20.44 -10.03
CA PHE A 814 15.43 21.68 -10.82
C PHE A 814 14.06 22.35 -10.97
N VAL A 815 14.10 23.65 -11.25
CA VAL A 815 12.97 24.50 -11.62
C VAL A 815 13.20 24.97 -13.05
N LEU A 816 12.21 24.80 -13.94
CA LEU A 816 12.26 25.36 -15.29
C LEU A 816 11.41 26.62 -15.34
N VAL A 817 11.96 27.71 -15.87
CA VAL A 817 11.23 28.94 -16.20
C VAL A 817 11.33 29.15 -17.70
N TYR A 818 10.18 29.23 -18.36
CA TYR A 818 10.07 29.37 -19.81
C TYR A 818 9.26 30.61 -20.15
N ASP A 819 9.82 31.55 -20.89
CA ASP A 819 9.05 32.62 -21.50
C ASP A 819 8.40 32.14 -22.80
N LEU A 820 7.09 32.31 -22.89
CA LEU A 820 6.29 31.94 -24.07
C LEU A 820 5.81 33.17 -24.86
N SER A 821 6.25 34.38 -24.48
CA SER A 821 5.84 35.64 -25.13
C SER A 821 6.12 35.66 -26.63
N GLY A 822 7.22 35.06 -27.07
CA GLY A 822 7.64 34.99 -28.48
C GLY A 822 7.05 33.84 -29.30
N ILE A 823 6.13 33.02 -28.76
CA ILE A 823 5.53 31.92 -29.52
C ILE A 823 4.62 32.46 -30.63
N THR A 824 4.92 32.07 -31.87
CA THR A 824 4.13 32.43 -33.06
C THR A 824 3.26 31.27 -33.56
N MET A 825 2.30 31.58 -34.44
CA MET A 825 1.50 30.57 -35.14
C MET A 825 2.34 29.56 -35.93
N GLY A 826 3.42 30.03 -36.55
CA GLY A 826 4.34 29.18 -37.30
C GLY A 826 4.99 28.13 -36.39
N MET A 827 5.43 28.54 -35.20
CA MET A 827 6.03 27.63 -34.22
C MET A 827 5.03 26.60 -33.69
N LEU A 828 3.78 27.02 -33.41
CA LEU A 828 2.74 26.08 -32.98
C LEU A 828 2.37 25.06 -34.06
N GLY A 829 2.47 25.46 -35.34
CA GLY A 829 2.24 24.58 -36.49
C GLY A 829 3.33 23.52 -36.69
N LEU A 830 4.53 23.70 -36.13
CA LEU A 830 5.61 22.71 -36.19
C LEU A 830 5.42 21.54 -35.22
N VAL A 831 4.60 21.71 -34.18
CA VAL A 831 4.40 20.71 -33.13
C VAL A 831 3.29 19.74 -33.54
N THR A 832 3.65 18.48 -33.79
CA THR A 832 2.65 17.45 -34.08
C THR A 832 2.08 16.84 -32.79
N LEU A 833 0.91 16.20 -32.89
CA LEU A 833 0.33 15.47 -31.75
C LEU A 833 1.21 14.30 -31.29
N ASN A 834 2.00 13.71 -32.21
CA ASN A 834 2.95 12.66 -31.86
C ASN A 834 4.12 13.24 -31.06
N ASP A 835 4.65 14.40 -31.44
CA ASP A 835 5.71 15.06 -30.68
C ASP A 835 5.25 15.37 -29.24
N ILE A 836 4.01 15.84 -29.07
CA ILE A 836 3.43 16.10 -27.76
C ILE A 836 3.31 14.80 -26.95
N ARG A 837 2.86 13.71 -27.57
CA ARG A 837 2.70 12.40 -26.91
C ARG A 837 4.05 11.82 -26.49
N ASP A 838 5.04 11.88 -27.37
CA ASP A 838 6.37 11.36 -27.13
C ASP A 838 7.05 12.15 -26.01
N LEU A 839 6.93 13.49 -26.04
CA LEU A 839 7.46 14.36 -24.99
C LEU A 839 6.77 14.10 -23.64
N ALA A 840 5.45 13.96 -23.62
CA ALA A 840 4.71 13.63 -22.40
C ALA A 840 5.10 12.26 -21.84
N THR A 841 5.28 11.26 -22.70
CA THR A 841 5.73 9.92 -22.32
C THR A 841 7.12 9.98 -21.68
N TYR A 842 8.04 10.73 -22.29
CA TYR A 842 9.38 10.94 -21.76
C TYR A 842 9.36 11.65 -20.39
N LEU A 843 8.67 12.80 -20.29
CA LEU A 843 8.57 13.59 -19.06
C LEU A 843 7.91 12.83 -17.90
N ASN A 844 6.90 12.01 -18.18
CA ASN A 844 6.21 11.24 -17.16
C ASN A 844 7.08 10.16 -16.52
N ASN A 845 7.96 9.53 -17.31
CA ASN A 845 8.45 8.19 -16.99
C ASN A 845 9.95 7.95 -17.21
N ALA A 846 10.65 8.79 -17.97
CA ALA A 846 12.01 8.52 -18.45
C ALA A 846 13.04 9.63 -18.14
N VAL A 847 12.61 10.83 -17.69
CA VAL A 847 13.54 11.87 -17.22
C VAL A 847 14.26 11.40 -15.95
N PRO A 848 15.59 11.25 -15.94
CA PRO A 848 16.33 10.69 -14.82
C PRO A 848 16.61 11.74 -13.72
N MET A 849 15.67 12.67 -13.49
CA MET A 849 15.79 13.78 -12.55
C MET A 849 14.48 14.19 -11.90
N ARG A 850 14.60 14.92 -10.79
CA ARG A 850 13.48 15.49 -10.05
C ARG A 850 13.10 16.87 -10.60
N ILE A 851 12.12 16.89 -11.48
CA ILE A 851 11.38 18.11 -11.85
C ILE A 851 10.68 18.63 -10.58
N GLN A 852 10.95 19.85 -10.11
CA GLN A 852 10.27 20.42 -8.94
C GLN A 852 9.12 21.32 -9.36
N GLU A 853 9.39 22.29 -10.22
CA GLU A 853 8.44 23.26 -10.75
C GLU A 853 8.74 23.54 -12.23
N LEU A 854 7.70 23.75 -13.04
CA LEU A 854 7.76 24.16 -14.43
C LEU A 854 6.90 25.42 -14.56
N HIS A 855 7.52 26.57 -14.78
CA HIS A 855 6.86 27.85 -14.90
C HIS A 855 6.84 28.30 -16.34
N PHE A 856 5.66 28.57 -16.88
CA PHE A 856 5.46 29.13 -18.21
C PHE A 856 4.91 30.55 -18.08
N VAL A 857 5.67 31.54 -18.52
CA VAL A 857 5.33 32.96 -18.40
C VAL A 857 4.79 33.48 -19.72
N ASN A 858 3.89 34.47 -19.67
CA ASN A 858 3.34 35.15 -20.85
C ASN A 858 2.68 34.20 -21.87
N THR A 859 2.00 33.15 -21.38
CA THR A 859 1.41 32.12 -22.27
C THR A 859 0.30 32.71 -23.15
N PRO A 860 0.45 32.71 -24.50
CA PRO A 860 -0.59 33.21 -25.39
C PRO A 860 -1.87 32.38 -25.32
N SER A 861 -3.03 33.01 -25.53
CA SER A 861 -4.34 32.35 -25.40
C SER A 861 -4.52 31.11 -26.29
N LEU A 862 -3.84 31.05 -27.44
CA LEU A 862 -3.85 29.89 -28.31
C LEU A 862 -2.91 28.77 -27.83
N ALA A 863 -1.73 29.12 -27.29
CA ALA A 863 -0.81 28.15 -26.70
C ALA A 863 -1.46 27.44 -25.50
N LEU A 864 -2.42 28.07 -24.81
CA LEU A 864 -3.22 27.43 -23.76
C LEU A 864 -3.98 26.19 -24.25
N LYS A 865 -4.44 26.15 -25.51
CA LYS A 865 -5.16 24.96 -26.03
C LYS A 865 -4.24 23.76 -26.18
N ILE A 866 -3.04 23.99 -26.71
CA ILE A 866 -2.00 22.97 -26.84
C ILE A 866 -1.51 22.57 -25.45
N ALA A 867 -1.24 23.53 -24.57
CA ALA A 867 -0.86 23.26 -23.18
C ALA A 867 -1.93 22.42 -22.46
N ASN A 868 -3.22 22.70 -22.63
CA ASN A 868 -4.29 21.89 -22.02
C ASN A 868 -4.33 20.46 -22.57
N TYR A 869 -4.08 20.27 -23.87
CA TYR A 869 -3.95 18.94 -24.46
C TYR A 869 -2.73 18.20 -23.90
N THR A 870 -1.57 18.86 -23.86
CA THR A 870 -0.33 18.32 -23.26
C THR A 870 -0.53 17.96 -21.79
N LEU A 871 -1.17 18.83 -21.00
CA LEU A 871 -1.46 18.61 -19.58
C LEU A 871 -2.37 17.39 -19.37
N ALA A 872 -3.28 17.10 -20.29
CA ALA A 872 -4.12 15.90 -20.23
C ALA A 872 -3.29 14.61 -20.32
N LEU A 873 -2.21 14.61 -21.10
CA LEU A 873 -1.27 13.48 -21.25
C LEU A 873 -0.24 13.39 -20.10
N MET A 874 -0.11 14.43 -19.26
CA MET A 874 0.78 14.41 -18.10
C MET A 874 0.13 13.71 -16.90
N ASN A 875 0.94 12.97 -16.14
CA ASN A 875 0.52 12.39 -14.88
C ASN A 875 0.22 13.49 -13.83
N GLU A 876 -0.58 13.15 -12.82
CA GLU A 876 -1.04 14.09 -11.78
C GLU A 876 0.12 14.80 -11.06
N LYS A 877 1.23 14.08 -10.81
CA LYS A 877 2.40 14.62 -10.11
C LYS A 877 3.08 15.72 -10.92
N LEU A 878 3.25 15.53 -12.23
CA LEU A 878 3.88 16.51 -13.11
C LEU A 878 2.92 17.66 -13.43
N ARG A 879 1.63 17.37 -13.64
CA ARG A 879 0.59 18.38 -13.87
C ARG A 879 0.51 19.41 -12.73
N ASN A 880 0.59 18.95 -11.48
CA ASN A 880 0.58 19.83 -10.30
C ASN A 880 1.86 20.68 -10.14
N ARG A 881 2.89 20.43 -10.94
CA ARG A 881 4.16 21.18 -10.93
C ARG A 881 4.24 22.21 -12.06
N ILE A 882 3.29 22.18 -12.99
CA ILE A 882 3.20 23.13 -14.09
C ILE A 882 2.36 24.33 -13.64
N MET A 883 2.92 25.53 -13.78
CA MET A 883 2.28 26.79 -13.41
C MET A 883 2.41 27.75 -14.59
N CYS A 884 1.27 28.30 -15.03
CA CYS A 884 1.26 29.32 -16.07
C CYS A 884 1.04 30.69 -15.42
N HIS A 885 1.94 31.62 -15.70
CA HIS A 885 1.95 32.98 -15.17
C HIS A 885 1.58 33.97 -16.27
N ARG A 886 0.76 34.96 -15.95
CA ARG A 886 0.33 35.96 -16.94
C ARG A 886 1.38 37.03 -17.20
N SER A 887 2.28 37.25 -16.25
CA SER A 887 3.34 38.24 -16.31
C SER A 887 4.53 37.82 -15.46
N TRP A 888 5.66 38.51 -15.66
CA TRP A 888 6.86 38.35 -14.83
C TRP A 888 6.61 38.71 -13.35
N GLU A 889 5.77 39.70 -13.08
CA GLU A 889 5.38 40.05 -11.71
C GLU A 889 4.66 38.90 -11.01
N ASP A 890 3.83 38.15 -11.74
CA ASP A 890 3.13 36.99 -11.22
C ASP A 890 4.09 35.83 -10.93
N LEU A 891 5.09 35.61 -11.79
CA LEU A 891 6.18 34.66 -11.55
C LEU A 891 6.97 35.02 -10.28
N HIS A 892 7.30 36.29 -10.07
CA HIS A 892 8.15 36.74 -8.95
C HIS A 892 7.53 36.53 -7.57
N LYS A 893 6.21 36.29 -7.49
CA LYS A 893 5.55 35.83 -6.24
C LYS A 893 5.99 34.42 -5.82
N LYS A 894 6.63 33.67 -6.71
CA LYS A 894 7.01 32.26 -6.53
C LYS A 894 8.50 31.99 -6.77
N VAL A 895 9.12 32.68 -7.73
CA VAL A 895 10.54 32.54 -8.07
C VAL A 895 11.28 33.82 -7.73
N ASP A 896 12.39 33.71 -7.00
CA ASP A 896 13.23 34.87 -6.66
C ASP A 896 13.67 35.61 -7.93
N LYS A 897 13.40 36.91 -7.97
CA LYS A 897 13.70 37.79 -9.09
C LYS A 897 15.19 37.80 -9.45
N ARG A 898 16.10 37.59 -8.48
CA ARG A 898 17.55 37.55 -8.72
C ARG A 898 17.98 36.39 -9.62
N LEU A 899 17.23 35.28 -9.60
CA LEU A 899 17.52 34.05 -10.36
C LEU A 899 17.01 34.09 -11.81
N ILE A 900 16.47 35.22 -12.23
CA ILE A 900 16.03 35.48 -13.61
C ILE A 900 17.14 36.29 -14.31
N PRO A 901 17.34 36.17 -15.64
CA PRO A 901 18.34 36.99 -16.32
C PRO A 901 18.02 38.50 -16.22
N GLN A 902 19.05 39.34 -16.29
CA GLN A 902 18.94 40.79 -16.13
C GLN A 902 17.92 41.42 -17.09
N GLU A 903 17.86 40.94 -18.32
CA GLU A 903 16.95 41.38 -19.38
C GLU A 903 15.47 41.14 -19.04
N TYR A 904 15.20 40.20 -18.14
CA TYR A 904 13.88 39.84 -17.65
C TYR A 904 13.63 40.32 -16.22
N GLY A 905 14.51 41.19 -15.71
CA GLY A 905 14.37 41.87 -14.43
C GLY A 905 15.22 41.31 -13.28
N GLY A 906 16.08 40.31 -13.51
CA GLY A 906 17.01 39.86 -12.46
C GLY A 906 18.34 40.60 -12.45
N VAL A 907 19.39 39.93 -11.96
CA VAL A 907 20.66 40.59 -11.64
C VAL A 907 21.77 40.25 -12.64
N ILE A 908 21.93 38.97 -12.96
CA ILE A 908 23.03 38.50 -13.81
C ILE A 908 22.61 38.55 -15.28
N PRO A 909 23.42 39.14 -16.17
CA PRO A 909 23.15 39.17 -17.62
C PRO A 909 22.97 37.77 -18.24
N LYS A 910 22.09 37.64 -19.23
CA LYS A 910 21.86 36.35 -19.94
C LYS A 910 23.13 35.79 -20.57
N ASP A 911 23.94 36.63 -21.20
CA ASP A 911 25.19 36.24 -21.88
C ASP A 911 26.21 35.59 -20.93
N VAL A 912 26.30 36.04 -19.68
CA VAL A 912 27.14 35.43 -18.64
C VAL A 912 26.68 34.01 -18.31
N HIS A 913 25.37 33.78 -18.19
CA HIS A 913 24.81 32.44 -17.98
C HIS A 913 25.08 31.53 -19.19
N ILE A 914 24.88 32.04 -20.41
CA ILE A 914 25.14 31.31 -21.65
C ILE A 914 26.62 30.93 -21.76
N ALA A 915 27.53 31.86 -21.49
CA ALA A 915 28.97 31.60 -21.54
C ALA A 915 29.39 30.50 -20.55
N ALA A 916 28.85 30.54 -19.33
CA ALA A 916 29.08 29.49 -18.33
C ALA A 916 28.53 28.13 -18.77
N PHE A 917 27.34 28.11 -19.40
CA PHE A 917 26.77 26.89 -19.93
C PHE A 917 27.58 26.32 -21.09
N LYS A 918 28.02 27.13 -22.06
CA LYS A 918 28.91 26.69 -23.16
C LYS A 918 30.19 26.06 -22.60
N LYS A 919 30.81 26.69 -21.61
CA LYS A 919 32.00 26.15 -20.93
C LYS A 919 31.70 24.79 -20.30
N ARG A 920 30.57 24.64 -19.60
CA ARG A 920 30.12 23.35 -19.05
C ARG A 920 29.92 22.31 -20.15
N CYS A 921 29.31 22.65 -21.28
CA CYS A 921 29.14 21.72 -22.39
C CYS A 921 30.49 21.24 -22.94
N HIS A 922 31.50 22.11 -23.09
CA HIS A 922 32.84 21.71 -23.51
C HIS A 922 33.50 20.74 -22.51
N ILE A 923 33.36 20.99 -21.19
CA ILE A 923 33.87 20.10 -20.14
C ILE A 923 33.27 18.70 -20.23
N TYR A 924 31.95 18.60 -20.46
CA TYR A 924 31.23 17.32 -20.54
C TYR A 924 31.24 16.68 -21.94
N ARG A 925 31.78 17.37 -22.95
CA ARG A 925 31.68 16.97 -24.36
C ARG A 925 32.14 15.52 -24.64
N PRO A 926 33.30 15.04 -24.16
CA PRO A 926 33.72 13.65 -24.43
C PRO A 926 32.72 12.62 -23.89
N GLN A 927 32.18 12.88 -22.70
CA GLN A 927 31.14 12.04 -22.11
C GLN A 927 29.84 12.07 -22.93
N LEU A 928 29.37 13.26 -23.33
CA LEU A 928 28.12 13.43 -24.07
C LEU A 928 28.16 12.68 -25.41
N LEU A 929 29.25 12.78 -26.16
CA LEU A 929 29.43 12.09 -27.43
C LEU A 929 29.43 10.57 -27.27
N ALA A 930 30.04 10.05 -26.21
CA ALA A 930 30.04 8.61 -25.92
C ALA A 930 28.63 8.05 -25.64
N LEU A 931 27.69 8.87 -25.16
CA LEU A 931 26.31 8.42 -24.89
C LEU A 931 25.56 7.95 -26.16
N ASP A 932 26.06 8.28 -27.36
CA ASP A 932 25.51 7.81 -28.64
C ASP A 932 25.78 6.32 -28.88
N GLU A 933 26.77 5.75 -28.18
CA GLU A 933 27.13 4.33 -28.24
C GLU A 933 26.36 3.45 -27.24
N MET A 934 25.49 4.04 -26.39
CA MET A 934 24.57 3.24 -25.58
C MET A 934 23.55 2.53 -26.47
N ASP A 935 23.27 1.28 -26.17
CA ASP A 935 22.49 0.41 -27.04
C ASP A 935 21.53 -0.47 -26.24
N TYR A 936 20.30 -0.54 -26.73
CA TYR A 936 19.18 -1.25 -26.13
C TYR A 936 18.26 -1.81 -27.22
N GLU A 937 18.03 -3.11 -27.15
CA GLU A 937 17.15 -3.85 -28.06
C GLU A 937 15.68 -3.64 -27.67
N VAL A 938 14.99 -2.84 -28.46
CA VAL A 938 13.55 -2.58 -28.29
C VAL A 938 12.76 -3.81 -28.75
N GLY A 939 12.24 -4.60 -27.79
CA GLY A 939 11.42 -5.77 -28.10
C GLY A 939 10.07 -5.41 -28.77
N ARG A 940 9.41 -6.40 -29.42
CA ARG A 940 8.09 -6.21 -30.09
C ARG A 940 6.99 -5.66 -29.16
N ASP A 941 7.08 -5.88 -27.85
CA ASP A 941 6.15 -5.32 -26.84
C ASP A 941 6.43 -3.85 -26.47
N LEU A 942 7.60 -3.29 -26.81
CA LEU A 942 7.99 -1.90 -26.54
C LEU A 942 7.70 -0.94 -27.70
N ASP A 943 7.10 -1.45 -28.79
CA ASP A 943 6.33 -0.66 -29.76
C ASP A 943 5.13 0.07 -29.06
N SER A 944 4.90 -0.23 -27.78
CA SER A 944 4.04 0.49 -26.83
C SER A 944 4.47 1.94 -26.53
N CYS A 945 5.69 2.39 -26.85
CA CYS A 945 5.98 3.83 -26.83
C CYS A 945 5.10 4.59 -27.84
N LYS A 946 4.73 3.94 -28.97
CA LYS A 946 3.77 4.47 -29.96
C LYS A 946 2.31 4.09 -29.67
N LYS A 947 2.04 2.97 -28.98
CA LYS A 947 0.69 2.39 -28.83
C LYS A 947 0.04 2.53 -27.44
N SER A 948 0.75 2.99 -26.42
CA SER A 948 0.30 2.94 -25.01
C SER A 948 -0.86 3.86 -24.63
N HIS A 949 -1.39 4.69 -25.55
CA HIS A 949 -2.60 5.46 -25.26
C HIS A 949 -3.84 5.04 -26.05
N VAL A 950 -3.74 4.17 -27.06
CA VAL A 950 -4.93 3.78 -27.85
C VAL A 950 -5.51 2.43 -27.36
N ALA A 951 -4.66 1.47 -27.00
CA ALA A 951 -5.15 0.17 -26.51
C ALA A 951 -5.75 0.23 -25.09
N GLU A 952 -5.35 1.21 -24.27
CA GLU A 952 -5.95 1.44 -22.94
C GLU A 952 -7.31 2.15 -23.01
N ILE A 953 -7.70 2.65 -24.18
CA ILE A 953 -8.96 3.39 -24.39
C ILE A 953 -10.06 2.50 -25.01
N GLU A 954 -9.74 1.38 -25.68
CA GLU A 954 -10.77 0.59 -26.40
C GLU A 954 -11.06 -0.82 -25.88
N THR A 955 -10.27 -1.44 -24.99
CA THR A 955 -10.65 -2.75 -24.43
C THR A 955 -10.30 -2.89 -22.96
N GLY A 956 -11.33 -3.13 -22.13
CA GLY A 956 -11.17 -3.49 -20.74
C GLY A 956 -10.40 -4.81 -20.57
N THR A 957 -9.48 -4.83 -19.61
CA THR A 957 -8.86 -6.00 -18.94
C THR A 957 -8.33 -7.15 -19.79
N ILE A 958 -7.03 -7.48 -19.65
CA ILE A 958 -6.49 -8.81 -19.27
C ILE A 958 -4.96 -8.71 -19.05
N GLY A 959 -4.49 -9.40 -18.01
CA GLY A 959 -3.08 -9.45 -17.59
C GLY A 959 -2.18 -10.30 -18.50
N SER A 960 -0.89 -9.98 -18.49
CA SER A 960 0.16 -10.78 -19.12
C SER A 960 0.41 -12.07 -18.31
N PHE A 961 -0.09 -13.19 -18.83
CA PHE A 961 0.36 -14.53 -18.46
C PHE A 961 1.58 -14.90 -19.30
N ARG A 962 2.71 -15.23 -18.67
CA ARG A 962 3.76 -16.03 -19.33
C ARG A 962 3.37 -17.50 -19.21
N LYS A 963 2.99 -18.11 -20.34
CA LYS A 963 2.92 -19.57 -20.48
C LYS A 963 4.34 -20.14 -20.40
N LEU A 964 4.58 -21.04 -19.45
CA LEU A 964 5.67 -22.01 -19.51
C LEU A 964 5.23 -23.12 -20.47
N GLN A 965 5.94 -23.29 -21.58
CA GLN A 965 5.97 -24.57 -22.30
C GLN A 965 7.16 -25.35 -21.74
N LEU A 966 6.88 -26.56 -21.26
CA LEU A 966 7.83 -27.65 -21.12
C LEU A 966 7.34 -28.74 -22.07
N ASP A 967 8.29 -29.36 -22.76
CA ASP A 967 8.10 -30.30 -23.88
C ASP A 967 7.07 -31.41 -23.64
#